data_AF-A0AAV6HGB3-F1
#
_entry.id   AF-A0AAV6HGB3-F1
#
_cell.length_a   1.000
_cell.length_b   1.000
_cell.length_c   1.000
_cell.angle_alpha   90.00
_cell.angle_beta   90.00
_cell.angle_gamma   90.00
#
_symmetry.space_group_name_H-M   'P 1'
#
loop_
_entity.id
_entity.type
_entity.pdbx_description
1 polymer ?
#
loop_
_entity_poly.entity_id
_entity_poly.type
_entity_poly.pdbx_seq_one_letter_code
_entity_poly.pdbx_strand_id
1 'polypeptide(L)'
;MWWLLLFVCACHGAPTHDTFTVSAPNGPLSVWIGSSIILPCSVSPAFTASLQVRWHRPDKYKTPVLLYENRQVQEQPADPQYKGRVSLIGQLEKGNVSLKLENVSLADSGEFVCFVAGDTWYEQASVHLIVKVMGSPPVLSVTYGGSGQVNITCVSDGWAPQPNLTWRNNGVTEIPSQNHHSATDDHGLVSVTSWLVHSSSGSKWVACSVGLPEEERKESRILPYISGVDTVELERILRDKEAEMERLKQKSEGPWKEVFISFLVLLLLSSATVFVLYRKGFIKCKDLKEAEAEYRKQDKLETESLLKTQSEEVETLKKTITELQSELDKNKGEVEAHKQQITVKLDRIQRDKEAEMERLKQKSEAQVKELEERLIASGAKVDRLKQESTGLLKTQSEEVETLKKMITELRSELETNKGEVEAHKQQITVELDRIQRDKEAEMERLKQKSEAQVKELEERLIASGAKVDRLKQESTELRSELETNKGEVEAHKQQITVELERKLRDKEAEMECLKQKSEGAFPQNHALLLTWDKLKGFKESPNMDEASVQGNLRAKGKRVQCVKPNRDQPLNTYHFILCKDPFSSGQHYWEMRIENKLSCVLAGLGPSQVVLVDQLQANLPELCFIMFCLYLDYT
;
A
#
# COMPACT_ATOMS: atom_id res chain seq x y z
N MET A 1 -2.41 21.35 58.46
CA MET A 1 -3.38 20.68 57.55
C MET A 1 -3.62 21.61 56.37
N TRP A 2 -3.97 21.11 55.18
CA TRP A 2 -3.86 21.81 53.86
C TRP A 2 -2.45 21.74 53.22
N TRP A 3 -1.98 20.51 53.01
CA TRP A 3 -1.24 20.19 51.79
C TRP A 3 -2.28 19.81 50.73
N LEU A 4 -2.20 20.42 49.53
CA LEU A 4 -2.65 19.95 48.20
C LEU A 4 -2.97 21.14 47.26
N LEU A 5 -1.95 21.96 47.00
CA LEU A 5 -1.82 22.64 45.70
C LEU A 5 -0.86 21.80 44.85
N LEU A 6 -1.38 20.75 44.22
CA LEU A 6 -0.63 19.94 43.27
C LEU A 6 -1.47 19.71 42.00
N PHE A 7 -0.92 20.19 40.88
CA PHE A 7 -1.18 19.71 39.52
C PHE A 7 -2.64 19.48 39.12
N VAL A 8 -3.33 20.58 38.80
CA VAL A 8 -4.12 20.57 37.56
C VAL A 8 -3.11 20.62 36.41
N CYS A 9 -2.48 19.48 36.13
CA CYS A 9 -1.77 19.32 34.87
C CYS A 9 -2.85 19.34 33.79
N ALA A 10 -2.86 20.37 32.96
CA ALA A 10 -3.66 20.38 31.76
C ALA A 10 -3.07 19.34 30.80
N CYS A 11 -3.49 18.08 30.98
CA CYS A 11 -3.49 17.07 29.95
C CYS A 11 -4.42 17.56 28.83
N HIS A 12 -3.93 18.54 28.06
CA HIS A 12 -4.15 18.53 26.62
C HIS A 12 -3.81 17.10 26.22
N GLY A 13 -4.80 16.35 25.78
CA GLY A 13 -4.52 15.07 25.15
C GLY A 13 -3.52 15.38 24.05
N ALA A 14 -2.31 14.86 24.17
CA ALA A 14 -1.44 14.79 23.01
C ALA A 14 -2.29 14.13 21.91
N PRO A 15 -2.31 14.65 20.67
CA PRO A 15 -3.04 13.99 19.61
C PRO A 15 -2.57 12.54 19.60
N THR A 16 -3.49 11.63 19.92
CA THR A 16 -3.21 10.21 19.86
C THR A 16 -2.96 9.94 18.40
N HIS A 17 -1.70 9.79 18.03
CA HIS A 17 -1.36 9.23 16.72
C HIS A 17 -2.02 7.87 16.70
N ASP A 18 -3.06 7.73 15.87
CA ASP A 18 -3.81 6.49 15.72
C ASP A 18 -2.92 5.47 14.99
N THR A 19 -2.08 4.81 15.78
CA THR A 19 -1.18 3.77 15.30
C THR A 19 -1.93 2.45 15.14
N PHE A 20 -1.51 1.69 14.15
CA PHE A 20 -2.04 0.36 13.86
C PHE A 20 -0.90 -0.59 13.52
N THR A 21 -1.13 -1.88 13.70
CA THR A 21 -0.26 -2.94 13.22
C THR A 21 -0.87 -3.59 11.98
N VAL A 22 0.00 -4.04 11.07
CA VAL A 22 -0.39 -4.86 9.92
C VAL A 22 0.13 -6.28 10.18
N SER A 23 -0.70 -7.27 9.89
CA SER A 23 -0.42 -8.68 10.19
C SER A 23 -0.74 -9.56 8.99
N ALA A 24 0.18 -10.49 8.71
CA ALA A 24 0.05 -11.57 7.74
C ALA A 24 0.44 -12.88 8.44
N PRO A 25 -0.03 -14.05 7.96
CA PRO A 25 0.37 -15.33 8.53
C PRO A 25 1.85 -15.62 8.29
N ASN A 26 2.48 -16.25 9.29
CA ASN A 26 3.87 -16.66 9.20
C ASN A 26 4.01 -17.91 8.32
N GLY A 27 4.86 -17.84 7.30
CA GLY A 27 5.19 -18.96 6.41
C GLY A 27 4.62 -18.83 5.00
N PRO A 28 5.05 -19.70 4.06
CA PRO A 28 4.63 -19.63 2.67
C PRO A 28 3.22 -20.21 2.47
N LEU A 29 2.45 -19.59 1.58
CA LEU A 29 1.20 -20.13 1.08
C LEU A 29 1.43 -20.86 -0.24
N SER A 30 0.78 -21.99 -0.47
CA SER A 30 0.88 -22.73 -1.74
C SER A 30 -0.43 -22.76 -2.52
N VAL A 31 -0.35 -22.64 -3.85
CA VAL A 31 -1.52 -22.68 -4.76
C VAL A 31 -1.15 -23.34 -6.07
N TRP A 32 -2.09 -24.04 -6.71
CA TRP A 32 -1.90 -24.56 -8.06
C TRP A 32 -1.98 -23.45 -9.12
N ILE A 33 -1.16 -23.56 -10.17
CA ILE A 33 -1.26 -22.70 -11.35
C ILE A 33 -2.68 -22.71 -11.95
N GLY A 34 -3.13 -21.58 -12.49
CA GLY A 34 -4.48 -21.35 -13.00
C GLY A 34 -5.57 -21.18 -11.94
N SER A 35 -5.29 -21.49 -10.66
CA SER A 35 -6.27 -21.37 -9.58
C SER A 35 -6.40 -19.93 -9.06
N SER A 36 -7.20 -19.72 -8.03
CA SER A 36 -7.29 -18.44 -7.30
C SER A 36 -6.88 -18.62 -5.84
N ILE A 37 -6.23 -17.62 -5.26
CA ILE A 37 -5.81 -17.59 -3.84
C ILE A 37 -6.16 -16.25 -3.20
N ILE A 38 -6.28 -16.25 -1.87
CA ILE A 38 -6.34 -15.04 -1.06
C ILE A 38 -4.97 -14.90 -0.39
N LEU A 39 -4.32 -13.74 -0.53
CA LEU A 39 -3.17 -13.33 0.25
C LEU A 39 -3.69 -12.56 1.47
N PRO A 40 -3.74 -13.19 2.67
CA PRO A 40 -4.33 -12.60 3.86
C PRO A 40 -3.48 -11.46 4.41
N CYS A 41 -4.14 -10.36 4.75
CA CYS A 41 -3.54 -9.23 5.46
C CYS A 41 -4.61 -8.53 6.31
N SER A 42 -4.28 -8.23 7.57
CA SER A 42 -5.19 -7.63 8.55
C SER A 42 -4.56 -6.47 9.32
N VAL A 43 -5.36 -5.43 9.53
CA VAL A 43 -5.02 -4.20 10.26
C VAL A 43 -5.69 -4.22 11.63
N SER A 44 -4.93 -3.91 12.68
CA SER A 44 -5.43 -3.87 14.06
C SER A 44 -4.91 -2.64 14.82
N PRO A 45 -5.75 -1.83 15.49
CA PRO A 45 -7.22 -1.89 15.45
C PRO A 45 -7.78 -1.55 14.05
N ALA A 46 -9.02 -1.93 13.79
CA ALA A 46 -9.69 -1.56 12.54
C ALA A 46 -9.90 -0.03 12.48
N PHE A 47 -9.45 0.61 11.39
CA PHE A 47 -9.43 2.06 11.24
C PHE A 47 -10.02 2.50 9.90
N THR A 48 -10.82 3.56 9.89
CA THR A 48 -11.84 3.78 8.83
C THR A 48 -11.74 5.11 8.09
N ALA A 49 -10.95 6.09 8.56
CA ALA A 49 -11.03 7.45 8.06
C ALA A 49 -10.42 7.64 6.65
N SER A 50 -9.15 7.21 6.48
CA SER A 50 -8.28 7.69 5.39
C SER A 50 -7.28 6.65 4.84
N LEU A 51 -7.45 5.34 5.10
CA LEU A 51 -6.40 4.35 4.79
C LEU A 51 -6.13 4.17 3.27
N GLN A 52 -4.85 4.35 2.88
CA GLN A 52 -4.29 3.81 1.65
C GLN A 52 -3.88 2.34 1.91
N VAL A 53 -4.30 1.42 1.05
CA VAL A 53 -3.83 0.02 1.04
C VAL A 53 -3.12 -0.24 -0.28
N ARG A 54 -1.87 -0.72 -0.22
CA ARG A 54 -1.03 -0.99 -1.38
C ARG A 54 -0.47 -2.40 -1.28
N TRP A 55 -0.89 -3.26 -2.20
CA TRP A 55 -0.23 -4.54 -2.43
C TRP A 55 0.82 -4.35 -3.53
N HIS A 56 2.08 -4.70 -3.26
CA HIS A 56 3.17 -4.57 -4.23
C HIS A 56 4.19 -5.70 -4.14
N ARG A 57 5.06 -5.83 -5.14
CA ARG A 57 6.28 -6.64 -5.02
C ARG A 57 7.37 -5.82 -4.31
N PRO A 58 8.32 -6.44 -3.59
CA PRO A 58 9.37 -5.71 -2.88
C PRO A 58 10.12 -4.67 -3.75
N ASP A 59 10.31 -4.96 -5.03
CA ASP A 59 10.96 -4.13 -6.05
C ASP A 59 10.03 -3.14 -6.78
N LYS A 60 8.70 -3.32 -6.69
CA LYS A 60 7.69 -2.60 -7.50
C LYS A 60 6.75 -1.68 -6.69
N TYR A 61 7.27 -0.90 -5.75
CA TYR A 61 6.44 0.03 -4.95
C TYR A 61 5.63 1.04 -5.80
N LYS A 62 6.23 1.57 -6.87
CA LYS A 62 5.61 2.58 -7.76
C LYS A 62 4.58 2.01 -8.73
N THR A 63 4.69 0.74 -9.08
CA THR A 63 3.74 -0.01 -9.94
C THR A 63 3.18 -1.19 -9.14
N PRO A 64 2.32 -0.91 -8.15
CA PRO A 64 1.79 -1.92 -7.25
C PRO A 64 0.92 -2.95 -7.99
N VAL A 65 0.74 -4.10 -7.35
CA VAL A 65 -0.20 -5.16 -7.75
C VAL A 65 -1.64 -4.64 -7.64
N LEU A 66 -1.95 -3.95 -6.54
CA LEU A 66 -3.22 -3.26 -6.33
C LEU A 66 -2.99 -2.03 -5.44
N LEU A 67 -3.62 -0.91 -5.79
CA LEU A 67 -3.69 0.29 -4.95
C LEU A 67 -5.16 0.60 -4.63
N TYR A 68 -5.47 0.76 -3.36
CA TYR A 68 -6.74 1.29 -2.87
C TYR A 68 -6.47 2.60 -2.13
N GLU A 69 -7.12 3.66 -2.58
CA GLU A 69 -6.94 5.03 -2.12
C GLU A 69 -8.21 5.83 -2.44
N ASN A 70 -8.50 6.90 -1.71
CA ASN A 70 -9.71 7.73 -1.93
C ASN A 70 -11.02 6.91 -1.95
N ARG A 71 -11.06 5.83 -1.16
CA ARG A 71 -12.15 4.86 -1.04
C ARG A 71 -12.46 4.03 -2.29
N GLN A 72 -11.54 3.95 -3.25
CA GLN A 72 -11.68 3.15 -4.47
C GLN A 72 -10.37 2.43 -4.83
N VAL A 73 -10.48 1.33 -5.58
CA VAL A 73 -9.32 0.69 -6.21
C VAL A 73 -8.90 1.55 -7.42
N GLN A 74 -7.64 1.96 -7.45
CA GLN A 74 -7.09 2.82 -8.49
C GLN A 74 -6.61 1.98 -9.68
N GLU A 75 -7.02 2.33 -10.90
CA GLU A 75 -6.51 1.66 -12.12
C GLU A 75 -5.06 2.02 -12.45
N GLN A 76 -4.59 3.19 -11.99
CA GLN A 76 -3.23 3.67 -12.19
C GLN A 76 -2.72 4.36 -10.90
N PRO A 77 -1.44 4.18 -10.53
CA PRO A 77 -0.49 3.23 -11.11
C PRO A 77 -0.78 1.80 -10.62
N ALA A 78 -0.95 0.85 -11.53
CA ALA A 78 -1.04 -0.58 -11.25
C ALA A 78 -0.23 -1.36 -12.28
N ASP A 79 0.40 -2.47 -11.89
CA ASP A 79 1.17 -3.32 -12.79
C ASP A 79 0.23 -4.08 -13.76
N PRO A 80 0.39 -3.93 -15.09
CA PRO A 80 -0.46 -4.58 -16.08
C PRO A 80 -0.57 -6.11 -15.97
N GLN A 81 0.43 -6.81 -15.39
CA GLN A 81 0.40 -8.27 -15.16
C GLN A 81 -0.79 -8.72 -14.30
N TYR A 82 -1.30 -7.83 -13.44
CA TYR A 82 -2.35 -8.12 -12.47
C TYR A 82 -3.71 -7.51 -12.86
N LYS A 83 -3.78 -6.73 -13.96
CA LYS A 83 -5.02 -6.07 -14.39
C LYS A 83 -6.13 -7.09 -14.63
N GLY A 84 -7.28 -6.89 -13.97
CA GLY A 84 -8.43 -7.79 -14.06
C GLY A 84 -8.27 -9.13 -13.35
N ARG A 85 -7.18 -9.35 -12.60
CA ARG A 85 -6.90 -10.59 -11.84
C ARG A 85 -6.90 -10.39 -10.32
N VAL A 86 -7.02 -9.16 -9.84
CA VAL A 86 -6.90 -8.83 -8.41
C VAL A 86 -8.09 -8.03 -7.88
N SER A 87 -8.42 -8.26 -6.63
CA SER A 87 -9.46 -7.53 -5.89
C SER A 87 -9.20 -7.61 -4.38
N LEU A 88 -9.84 -6.77 -3.57
CA LEU A 88 -9.78 -6.88 -2.10
C LEU A 88 -10.92 -7.75 -1.57
N ILE A 89 -10.60 -8.80 -0.80
CA ILE A 89 -11.58 -9.63 -0.07
C ILE A 89 -11.74 -9.05 1.33
N GLY A 90 -12.46 -7.94 1.46
CA GLY A 90 -12.47 -7.22 2.73
C GLY A 90 -13.67 -6.31 2.95
N GLN A 91 -14.20 -6.37 4.17
CA GLN A 91 -14.80 -5.19 4.79
C GLN A 91 -13.64 -4.40 5.40
N LEU A 92 -13.14 -3.41 4.65
CA LEU A 92 -12.03 -2.53 5.06
C LEU A 92 -12.28 -1.89 6.43
N GLU A 93 -13.54 -1.58 6.72
CA GLU A 93 -14.04 -1.08 8.02
C GLU A 93 -13.80 -2.04 9.20
N LYS A 94 -13.53 -3.32 8.93
CA LYS A 94 -13.18 -4.34 9.93
C LYS A 94 -11.69 -4.71 9.90
N GLY A 95 -10.86 -3.92 9.21
CA GLY A 95 -9.42 -4.13 9.13
C GLY A 95 -8.98 -5.29 8.22
N ASN A 96 -9.87 -5.95 7.49
CA ASN A 96 -9.46 -6.97 6.52
C ASN A 96 -9.09 -6.31 5.18
N VAL A 97 -7.81 -6.41 4.80
CA VAL A 97 -7.21 -5.79 3.61
C VAL A 97 -6.60 -6.84 2.66
N SER A 98 -7.06 -8.08 2.76
CA SER A 98 -6.56 -9.24 2.02
C SER A 98 -6.78 -9.14 0.51
N LEU A 99 -5.80 -9.56 -0.29
CA LEU A 99 -5.84 -9.55 -1.75
C LEU A 99 -6.37 -10.88 -2.30
N LYS A 100 -7.38 -10.88 -3.15
CA LYS A 100 -7.65 -11.99 -4.09
C LYS A 100 -6.68 -11.88 -5.25
N LEU A 101 -6.06 -13.00 -5.62
CA LEU A 101 -5.36 -13.17 -6.89
C LEU A 101 -5.99 -14.33 -7.65
N GLU A 102 -6.46 -14.07 -8.87
CA GLU A 102 -7.13 -15.03 -9.76
C GLU A 102 -6.22 -15.42 -10.94
N ASN A 103 -6.48 -16.60 -11.50
CA ASN A 103 -5.72 -17.18 -12.62
C ASN A 103 -4.20 -17.13 -12.35
N VAL A 104 -3.76 -17.68 -11.21
CA VAL A 104 -2.36 -17.60 -10.74
C VAL A 104 -1.40 -18.19 -11.78
N SER A 105 -0.36 -17.45 -12.13
CA SER A 105 0.70 -17.84 -13.05
C SER A 105 2.00 -18.15 -12.29
N LEU A 106 2.95 -18.85 -12.92
CA LEU A 106 4.24 -19.15 -12.28
C LEU A 106 5.05 -17.89 -11.95
N ALA A 107 4.93 -16.84 -12.79
CA ALA A 107 5.50 -15.51 -12.55
C ALA A 107 4.86 -14.77 -11.35
N ASP A 108 3.80 -15.32 -10.75
CA ASP A 108 3.24 -14.78 -9.51
C ASP A 108 3.87 -15.37 -8.25
N SER A 109 4.75 -16.39 -8.36
CA SER A 109 5.50 -16.93 -7.21
C SER A 109 6.41 -15.87 -6.55
N GLY A 110 6.76 -16.07 -5.28
CA GLY A 110 7.59 -15.16 -4.49
C GLY A 110 6.81 -14.23 -3.56
N GLU A 111 7.47 -13.18 -3.09
CA GLU A 111 6.96 -12.29 -2.04
C GLU A 111 5.97 -11.23 -2.56
N PHE A 112 4.94 -10.96 -1.77
CA PHE A 112 4.04 -9.83 -1.88
C PHE A 112 4.05 -9.04 -0.56
N VAL A 113 4.14 -7.71 -0.65
CA VAL A 113 4.08 -6.81 0.49
C VAL A 113 2.70 -6.16 0.54
N CYS A 114 2.02 -6.32 1.68
CA CYS A 114 0.82 -5.58 2.05
C CYS A 114 1.26 -4.35 2.85
N PHE A 115 1.26 -3.17 2.22
CA PHE A 115 1.56 -1.89 2.84
C PHE A 115 0.26 -1.14 3.13
N VAL A 116 0.11 -0.60 4.35
CA VAL A 116 -1.06 0.19 4.75
C VAL A 116 -0.57 1.49 5.38
N ALA A 117 -1.11 2.63 4.91
CA ALA A 117 -0.82 3.95 5.44
C ALA A 117 -2.10 4.70 5.81
N GLY A 118 -2.12 5.32 6.98
CA GLY A 118 -3.05 6.39 7.35
C GLY A 118 -2.36 7.75 7.29
N ASP A 119 -3.01 8.77 7.85
CA ASP A 119 -2.57 10.18 7.71
C ASP A 119 -1.20 10.49 8.36
N THR A 120 -0.82 9.74 9.39
CA THR A 120 0.45 9.97 10.14
C THR A 120 1.24 8.70 10.47
N TRP A 121 0.76 7.53 10.07
CA TRP A 121 1.35 6.23 10.43
C TRP A 121 1.24 5.25 9.27
N TYR A 122 2.20 4.35 9.12
CA TYR A 122 2.16 3.26 8.17
C TYR A 122 2.73 1.98 8.79
N GLU A 123 2.33 0.84 8.26
CA GLU A 123 2.91 -0.46 8.57
C GLU A 123 2.79 -1.39 7.36
N GLN A 124 3.55 -2.49 7.35
CA GLN A 124 3.56 -3.46 6.28
C GLN A 124 3.74 -4.90 6.79
N ALA A 125 3.16 -5.86 6.07
CA ALA A 125 3.45 -7.28 6.28
C ALA A 125 3.68 -8.00 4.95
N SER A 126 4.54 -9.01 4.95
CA SER A 126 4.88 -9.80 3.78
C SER A 126 4.16 -11.15 3.76
N VAL A 127 3.73 -11.57 2.57
CA VAL A 127 3.20 -12.90 2.28
C VAL A 127 4.06 -13.54 1.18
N HIS A 128 4.57 -14.75 1.43
CA HIS A 128 5.33 -15.48 0.42
C HIS A 128 4.43 -16.50 -0.28
N LEU A 129 4.30 -16.40 -1.61
CA LEU A 129 3.49 -17.30 -2.43
C LEU A 129 4.36 -18.33 -3.14
N ILE A 130 4.03 -19.61 -3.02
CA ILE A 130 4.63 -20.72 -3.78
C ILE A 130 3.61 -21.22 -4.79
N VAL A 131 3.92 -21.09 -6.09
CA VAL A 131 3.07 -21.62 -7.16
C VAL A 131 3.46 -23.06 -7.46
N LYS A 132 2.47 -23.96 -7.39
CA LYS A 132 2.61 -25.39 -7.67
C LYS A 132 2.24 -25.70 -9.12
N VAL A 133 3.11 -26.45 -9.79
CA VAL A 133 2.92 -26.99 -11.14
C VAL A 133 3.23 -28.49 -11.11
N MET A 134 2.31 -29.29 -11.62
CA MET A 134 2.45 -30.74 -11.69
C MET A 134 3.15 -31.14 -12.99
N GLY A 135 4.34 -31.74 -12.89
CA GLY A 135 5.12 -32.14 -14.06
C GLY A 135 4.65 -33.41 -14.76
N SER A 136 5.41 -33.85 -15.76
CA SER A 136 5.15 -35.06 -16.55
C SER A 136 5.32 -36.35 -15.71
N PRO A 137 4.60 -37.45 -16.04
CA PRO A 137 4.93 -38.76 -15.50
C PRO A 137 6.39 -39.13 -15.83
N PRO A 138 7.15 -39.74 -14.91
CA PRO A 138 8.55 -40.04 -15.15
C PRO A 138 8.75 -41.01 -16.33
N VAL A 139 9.58 -40.63 -17.29
CA VAL A 139 9.98 -41.47 -18.42
C VAL A 139 11.20 -42.31 -18.02
N LEU A 140 11.10 -43.62 -18.22
CA LEU A 140 12.19 -44.56 -17.96
C LEU A 140 12.85 -44.98 -19.28
N SER A 141 14.18 -44.90 -19.34
CA SER A 141 14.99 -45.41 -20.46
C SER A 141 16.05 -46.39 -19.95
N VAL A 142 16.40 -47.38 -20.77
CA VAL A 142 17.34 -48.46 -20.41
C VAL A 142 18.52 -48.50 -21.37
N THR A 143 19.72 -48.61 -20.83
CA THR A 143 20.96 -48.83 -21.57
C THR A 143 21.70 -50.04 -21.01
N TYR A 144 22.23 -50.87 -21.91
CA TYR A 144 22.85 -52.16 -21.55
C TYR A 144 24.38 -52.03 -21.59
N GLY A 145 25.04 -52.34 -20.47
CA GLY A 145 26.50 -52.44 -20.40
C GLY A 145 27.00 -53.83 -20.76
N GLY A 146 28.22 -53.95 -21.28
CA GLY A 146 28.84 -55.21 -21.72
C GLY A 146 29.17 -56.23 -20.62
N SER A 147 28.64 -56.06 -19.41
CA SER A 147 28.93 -56.85 -18.20
C SER A 147 27.66 -57.45 -17.54
N GLY A 148 26.51 -57.43 -18.22
CA GLY A 148 25.22 -57.84 -17.64
C GLY A 148 24.61 -56.84 -16.66
N GLN A 149 25.22 -55.65 -16.54
CA GLN A 149 24.68 -54.51 -15.81
C GLN A 149 23.75 -53.69 -16.71
N VAL A 150 22.64 -53.24 -16.15
CA VAL A 150 21.62 -52.44 -16.82
C VAL A 150 21.57 -51.07 -16.17
N ASN A 151 21.79 -50.00 -16.95
CA ASN A 151 21.66 -48.63 -16.46
C ASN A 151 20.29 -48.07 -16.86
N ILE A 152 19.49 -47.73 -15.84
CA ILE A 152 18.12 -47.24 -15.97
C ILE A 152 18.11 -45.75 -15.64
N THR A 153 17.74 -44.90 -16.59
CA THR A 153 17.57 -43.45 -16.37
C THR A 153 16.09 -43.12 -16.22
N CYS A 154 15.76 -42.24 -15.27
CA CYS A 154 14.46 -41.64 -15.04
C CYS A 154 14.54 -40.14 -15.32
N VAL A 155 13.65 -39.60 -16.14
CA VAL A 155 13.53 -38.17 -16.46
C VAL A 155 12.09 -37.71 -16.25
N SER A 156 11.88 -36.55 -15.64
CA SER A 156 10.54 -35.98 -15.42
C SER A 156 10.61 -34.46 -15.37
N ASP A 157 9.71 -33.79 -16.10
CA ASP A 157 9.85 -32.38 -16.50
C ASP A 157 8.65 -31.53 -16.07
N GLY A 158 8.84 -30.21 -15.97
CA GLY A 158 7.72 -29.27 -15.81
C GLY A 158 7.19 -29.14 -14.38
N TRP A 159 8.03 -29.34 -13.36
CA TRP A 159 7.62 -29.26 -11.96
C TRP A 159 7.87 -27.87 -11.35
N ALA A 160 7.00 -27.40 -10.47
CA ALA A 160 7.29 -26.31 -9.54
C ALA A 160 6.56 -26.54 -8.21
N PRO A 161 7.19 -26.29 -7.04
CA PRO A 161 8.63 -26.13 -6.83
C PRO A 161 9.40 -27.43 -7.17
N GLN A 162 10.68 -27.53 -6.78
CA GLN A 162 11.49 -28.73 -7.01
C GLN A 162 10.81 -30.00 -6.44
N PRO A 163 10.64 -31.07 -7.24
CA PRO A 163 10.00 -32.30 -6.81
C PRO A 163 11.00 -33.25 -6.14
N ASN A 164 10.49 -34.16 -5.33
CA ASN A 164 11.24 -35.27 -4.79
C ASN A 164 11.17 -36.47 -5.75
N LEU A 165 12.33 -37.03 -6.10
CA LEU A 165 12.47 -38.25 -6.89
C LEU A 165 12.93 -39.40 -5.98
N THR A 166 12.21 -40.53 -5.99
CA THR A 166 12.63 -41.75 -5.28
C THR A 166 12.56 -42.98 -6.17
N TRP A 167 13.53 -43.89 -6.01
CA TRP A 167 13.58 -45.17 -6.68
C TRP A 167 13.10 -46.28 -5.76
N ARG A 168 12.30 -47.23 -6.28
CA ARG A 168 11.72 -48.35 -5.53
C ARG A 168 11.88 -49.67 -6.28
N ASN A 169 12.06 -50.74 -5.50
CA ASN A 169 12.02 -52.13 -5.97
C ASN A 169 10.93 -52.87 -5.17
N ASN A 170 10.57 -54.06 -5.63
CA ASN A 170 9.55 -54.93 -5.07
C ASN A 170 9.77 -55.20 -3.57
N GLY A 171 9.06 -54.47 -2.70
CA GLY A 171 9.03 -54.69 -1.25
C GLY A 171 9.71 -53.64 -0.36
N VAL A 172 9.34 -52.36 -0.49
CA VAL A 172 9.52 -51.28 0.51
C VAL A 172 10.91 -50.61 0.62
N THR A 173 12.02 -51.22 0.19
CA THR A 173 13.32 -50.52 0.24
C THR A 173 13.41 -49.40 -0.81
N GLU A 174 13.44 -48.14 -0.36
CA GLU A 174 13.85 -47.02 -1.22
C GLU A 174 15.33 -47.21 -1.57
N ILE A 175 15.66 -47.19 -2.86
CA ILE A 175 17.04 -47.36 -3.31
C ILE A 175 17.73 -46.00 -3.15
N PRO A 176 18.82 -45.89 -2.36
CA PRO A 176 19.55 -44.65 -2.18
C PRO A 176 20.22 -44.23 -3.50
N SER A 177 19.60 -43.29 -4.21
CA SER A 177 20.14 -42.71 -5.44
C SER A 177 21.01 -41.50 -5.12
N GLN A 178 22.32 -41.67 -5.20
CA GLN A 178 23.28 -40.57 -5.14
C GLN A 178 23.36 -39.78 -6.46
N ASN A 179 22.80 -40.33 -7.54
CA ASN A 179 22.86 -39.77 -8.88
C ASN A 179 21.52 -39.12 -9.24
N HIS A 180 21.28 -37.90 -8.74
CA HIS A 180 20.15 -37.09 -9.17
C HIS A 180 20.65 -35.71 -9.59
N HIS A 181 20.14 -35.23 -10.72
CA HIS A 181 20.41 -33.93 -11.27
C HIS A 181 19.08 -33.22 -11.52
N SER A 182 19.03 -31.94 -11.16
CA SER A 182 17.89 -31.07 -11.42
C SER A 182 18.34 -29.89 -12.25
N ALA A 183 17.64 -29.62 -13.34
CA ALA A 183 17.81 -28.42 -14.14
C ALA A 183 16.54 -27.57 -14.02
N THR A 184 16.69 -26.26 -13.92
CA THR A 184 15.55 -25.32 -13.97
C THR A 184 15.62 -24.58 -15.29
N ASP A 185 14.50 -24.46 -15.99
CA ASP A 185 14.40 -23.71 -17.24
C ASP A 185 14.23 -22.19 -17.01
N ASP A 186 14.27 -21.41 -18.09
CA ASP A 186 14.10 -19.95 -18.07
C ASP A 186 12.70 -19.50 -17.58
N HIS A 187 11.74 -20.43 -17.48
CA HIS A 187 10.40 -20.18 -16.95
C HIS A 187 10.26 -20.53 -15.46
N GLY A 188 11.29 -21.11 -14.84
CA GLY A 188 11.28 -21.53 -13.44
C GLY A 188 10.70 -22.93 -13.20
N LEU A 189 10.51 -23.73 -14.25
CA LEU A 189 10.10 -25.13 -14.14
C LEU A 189 11.32 -26.04 -13.99
N VAL A 190 11.18 -27.06 -13.17
CA VAL A 190 12.25 -28.01 -12.84
C VAL A 190 12.07 -29.32 -13.62
N SER A 191 13.13 -29.71 -14.31
CA SER A 191 13.35 -31.08 -14.79
C SER A 191 14.23 -31.83 -13.79
N VAL A 192 13.85 -33.06 -13.44
CA VAL A 192 14.64 -33.97 -12.60
C VAL A 192 15.05 -35.21 -13.40
N THR A 193 16.34 -35.51 -13.36
CA THR A 193 16.94 -36.69 -13.97
C THR A 193 17.68 -37.50 -12.91
N SER A 194 17.54 -38.82 -12.92
CA SER A 194 18.30 -39.71 -12.05
C SER A 194 18.62 -41.01 -12.77
N TRP A 195 19.70 -41.69 -12.42
CA TRP A 195 20.03 -43.00 -12.98
C TRP A 195 20.47 -44.03 -11.95
N LEU A 196 20.14 -45.29 -12.22
CA LEU A 196 20.38 -46.44 -11.37
C LEU A 196 21.02 -47.57 -12.19
N VAL A 197 22.17 -48.07 -11.72
CA VAL A 197 22.76 -49.32 -12.22
C VAL A 197 22.13 -50.49 -11.48
N HIS A 198 21.53 -51.43 -12.21
CA HIS A 198 20.85 -52.60 -11.68
C HIS A 198 21.41 -53.89 -12.28
N SER A 199 21.49 -54.95 -11.47
CA SER A 199 21.88 -56.29 -11.93
C SER A 199 20.64 -57.06 -12.40
N SER A 200 20.71 -57.73 -13.55
CA SER A 200 19.58 -58.46 -14.17
C SER A 200 19.15 -59.76 -13.42
N SER A 201 19.51 -59.93 -12.14
CA SER A 201 19.33 -61.18 -11.39
C SER A 201 17.93 -61.33 -10.77
N GLY A 202 17.01 -61.84 -11.59
CA GLY A 202 15.67 -62.29 -11.21
C GLY A 202 14.58 -61.26 -11.44
N SER A 203 13.34 -61.73 -11.65
CA SER A 203 12.17 -60.95 -12.07
C SER A 203 11.73 -59.91 -11.02
N LYS A 204 12.41 -58.78 -10.99
CA LYS A 204 12.14 -57.64 -10.09
C LYS A 204 11.95 -56.38 -10.92
N TRP A 205 10.80 -55.73 -10.76
CA TRP A 205 10.55 -54.43 -11.39
C TRP A 205 11.24 -53.33 -10.59
N VAL A 206 11.63 -52.27 -11.30
CA VAL A 206 12.16 -51.03 -10.74
C VAL A 206 11.16 -49.93 -11.07
N ALA A 207 10.87 -49.07 -10.10
CA ALA A 207 10.02 -47.90 -10.27
C ALA A 207 10.76 -46.60 -9.94
N CYS A 208 10.47 -45.55 -10.71
CA CYS A 208 10.82 -44.18 -10.37
C CYS A 208 9.52 -43.44 -10.01
N SER A 209 9.49 -42.82 -8.83
CA SER A 209 8.40 -41.99 -8.33
C SER A 209 8.86 -40.54 -8.25
N VAL A 210 8.12 -39.61 -8.86
CA VAL A 210 8.39 -38.17 -8.81
C VAL A 210 7.15 -37.43 -8.33
N GLY A 211 7.31 -36.51 -7.37
CA GLY A 211 6.21 -35.66 -6.92
C GLY A 211 6.61 -34.62 -5.90
N LEU A 212 5.72 -33.66 -5.65
CA LEU A 212 5.88 -32.66 -4.61
C LEU A 212 5.69 -33.28 -3.21
N PRO A 213 6.17 -32.65 -2.13
CA PRO A 213 5.86 -33.06 -0.76
C PRO A 213 4.35 -33.10 -0.52
N GLU A 214 3.87 -34.09 0.24
CA GLU A 214 2.46 -34.28 0.66
C GLU A 214 1.44 -34.52 -0.48
N GLU A 215 1.84 -34.45 -1.75
CA GLU A 215 0.99 -34.69 -2.92
C GLU A 215 1.11 -36.13 -3.47
N GLU A 216 0.16 -36.53 -4.32
CA GLU A 216 0.23 -37.82 -5.05
C GLU A 216 1.44 -37.84 -6.01
N ARG A 217 2.29 -38.86 -5.88
CA ARG A 217 3.50 -39.02 -6.71
C ARG A 217 3.17 -39.74 -8.02
N LYS A 218 3.70 -39.24 -9.13
CA LYS A 218 3.66 -39.93 -10.42
C LYS A 218 4.72 -41.01 -10.46
N GLU A 219 4.33 -42.24 -10.73
CA GLU A 219 5.21 -43.40 -10.79
C GLU A 219 5.22 -44.02 -12.20
N SER A 220 6.40 -44.47 -12.64
CA SER A 220 6.56 -45.35 -13.79
C SER A 220 7.42 -46.56 -13.42
N ARG A 221 7.16 -47.71 -14.06
CA ARG A 221 7.80 -49.00 -13.73
C ARG A 221 8.41 -49.64 -14.96
N ILE A 222 9.52 -50.36 -14.79
CA ILE A 222 10.17 -51.13 -15.84
C ILE A 222 10.69 -52.47 -15.30
N LEU A 223 10.77 -53.48 -16.17
CA LEU A 223 11.45 -54.75 -15.90
C LEU A 223 12.82 -54.73 -16.60
N PRO A 224 13.94 -54.61 -15.87
CA PRO A 224 15.29 -54.63 -16.43
C PRO A 224 15.72 -56.07 -16.75
N TYR A 225 15.06 -56.70 -17.73
CA TYR A 225 15.44 -57.99 -18.27
C TYR A 225 16.33 -57.82 -19.51
N ILE A 226 17.37 -58.64 -19.59
CA ILE A 226 18.15 -58.83 -20.81
C ILE A 226 17.31 -59.72 -21.73
N SER A 227 16.80 -59.19 -22.84
CA SER A 227 16.10 -59.98 -23.87
C SER A 227 17.10 -60.81 -24.70
N GLY A 228 17.82 -61.68 -24.01
CA GLY A 228 18.63 -62.76 -24.55
C GLY A 228 18.16 -64.04 -23.87
N VAL A 229 17.30 -64.79 -24.56
CA VAL A 229 17.06 -66.18 -24.18
C VAL A 229 18.40 -66.89 -24.26
N ASP A 230 18.88 -67.49 -23.17
CA ASP A 230 20.07 -68.33 -23.19
C ASP A 230 19.79 -69.57 -24.04
N THR A 231 20.07 -69.44 -25.34
CA THR A 231 20.03 -70.54 -26.32
C THR A 231 20.91 -71.70 -25.85
N VAL A 232 21.99 -71.38 -25.11
CA VAL A 232 22.88 -72.34 -24.45
C VAL A 232 22.15 -73.27 -23.47
N GLU A 233 21.22 -72.75 -22.66
CA GLU A 233 20.52 -73.58 -21.65
C GLU A 233 19.38 -74.39 -22.27
N LEU A 234 18.67 -73.83 -23.26
CA LEU A 234 17.65 -74.58 -24.01
C LEU A 234 18.28 -75.69 -24.87
N GLU A 235 19.40 -75.42 -25.54
CA GLU A 235 20.17 -76.46 -26.25
C GLU A 235 20.78 -77.49 -25.30
N ARG A 236 21.19 -77.10 -24.09
CA ARG A 236 21.70 -78.05 -23.08
C ARG A 236 20.59 -79.01 -22.63
N ILE A 237 19.38 -78.52 -22.40
CA ILE A 237 18.21 -79.35 -22.06
C ILE A 237 17.82 -80.27 -23.23
N LEU A 238 17.85 -79.77 -24.47
CA LEU A 238 17.62 -80.60 -25.66
C LEU A 238 18.67 -81.70 -25.81
N ARG A 239 19.97 -81.37 -25.71
CA ARG A 239 21.07 -82.35 -25.80
C ARG A 239 21.02 -83.41 -24.70
N ASP A 240 20.70 -83.02 -23.45
CA ASP A 240 20.54 -83.98 -22.35
C ASP A 240 19.35 -84.94 -22.62
N LYS A 241 18.25 -84.45 -23.21
CA LYS A 241 17.07 -85.27 -23.54
C LYS A 241 17.27 -86.18 -24.76
N GLU A 242 18.00 -85.73 -25.78
CA GLU A 242 18.42 -86.58 -26.91
C GLU A 242 19.37 -87.70 -26.43
N ALA A 243 20.34 -87.37 -25.56
CA ALA A 243 21.25 -88.35 -24.96
C ALA A 243 20.56 -89.34 -24.01
N GLU A 244 19.45 -88.96 -23.38
CA GLU A 244 18.61 -89.86 -22.58
C GLU A 244 17.79 -90.81 -23.48
N MET A 245 17.27 -90.31 -24.61
CA MET A 245 16.46 -91.09 -25.55
C MET A 245 17.26 -92.20 -26.25
N GLU A 246 18.49 -91.95 -26.69
CA GLU A 246 19.32 -92.99 -27.31
C GLU A 246 19.82 -94.06 -26.31
N ARG A 247 20.04 -93.71 -25.02
CA ARG A 247 20.34 -94.71 -23.97
C ARG A 247 19.20 -95.70 -23.76
N LEU A 248 17.95 -95.25 -23.91
CA LEU A 248 16.77 -96.13 -23.80
C LEU A 248 16.66 -97.08 -25.02
N LYS A 249 17.01 -96.59 -26.21
CA LYS A 249 17.02 -97.36 -27.46
C LYS A 249 18.03 -98.50 -27.42
N GLN A 250 19.25 -98.23 -26.94
CA GLN A 250 20.33 -99.22 -26.85
C GLN A 250 20.07 -100.32 -25.81
N LYS A 251 19.18 -100.09 -24.82
CA LYS A 251 18.79 -101.08 -23.80
C LYS A 251 17.80 -102.14 -24.34
N SER A 252 17.25 -101.95 -25.55
CA SER A 252 16.28 -102.87 -26.16
C SER A 252 16.91 -104.10 -26.83
N GLU A 253 18.22 -104.15 -27.04
CA GLU A 253 18.91 -105.25 -27.74
C GLU A 253 19.86 -106.01 -26.80
N GLY A 254 19.29 -106.78 -25.87
CA GLY A 254 20.05 -107.69 -24.99
C GLY A 254 20.62 -108.93 -25.71
N PRO A 255 21.46 -109.75 -25.05
CA PRO A 255 22.22 -110.83 -25.66
C PRO A 255 21.45 -112.17 -25.81
N TRP A 256 20.15 -112.12 -26.09
CA TRP A 256 19.32 -113.35 -26.24
C TRP A 256 19.75 -114.21 -27.44
N LYS A 257 20.35 -113.59 -28.47
CA LYS A 257 20.87 -114.28 -29.66
C LYS A 257 22.08 -115.18 -29.36
N GLU A 258 22.98 -114.75 -28.47
CA GLU A 258 24.20 -115.51 -28.10
C GLU A 258 23.86 -116.74 -27.25
N VAL A 259 22.95 -116.58 -26.28
CA VAL A 259 22.50 -117.69 -25.41
C VAL A 259 21.80 -118.77 -26.24
N PHE A 260 21.01 -118.39 -27.24
CA PHE A 260 20.27 -119.32 -28.10
C PHE A 260 21.21 -120.14 -29.01
N ILE A 261 22.27 -119.52 -29.54
CA ILE A 261 23.29 -120.20 -30.36
C ILE A 261 24.11 -121.17 -29.50
N SER A 262 24.50 -120.77 -28.28
CA SER A 262 25.21 -121.65 -27.34
C SER A 262 24.40 -122.93 -27.02
N PHE A 263 23.09 -122.77 -26.79
CA PHE A 263 22.19 -123.90 -26.49
C PHE A 263 22.05 -124.88 -27.68
N LEU A 264 21.97 -124.36 -28.91
CA LEU A 264 21.94 -125.18 -30.14
C LEU A 264 23.24 -125.95 -30.38
N VAL A 265 24.40 -125.35 -30.11
CA VAL A 265 25.69 -126.03 -30.23
C VAL A 265 25.83 -127.17 -29.21
N LEU A 266 25.38 -126.97 -27.97
CA LEU A 266 25.38 -128.03 -26.94
C LEU A 266 24.44 -129.20 -27.26
N LEU A 267 23.26 -128.91 -27.86
CA LEU A 267 22.36 -129.96 -28.37
C LEU A 267 22.96 -130.77 -29.52
N LEU A 268 23.66 -130.12 -30.45
CA LEU A 268 24.34 -130.82 -31.55
C LEU A 268 25.51 -131.67 -31.04
N LEU A 269 26.33 -131.16 -30.11
CA LEU A 269 27.45 -131.91 -29.53
C LEU A 269 26.99 -133.12 -28.68
N SER A 270 25.89 -132.99 -27.93
CA SER A 270 25.31 -134.11 -27.18
C SER A 270 24.68 -135.17 -28.10
N SER A 271 24.03 -134.76 -29.19
CA SER A 271 23.54 -135.71 -30.20
C SER A 271 24.68 -136.50 -30.87
N ALA A 272 25.81 -135.83 -31.15
CA ALA A 272 26.99 -136.44 -31.75
C ALA A 272 27.69 -137.44 -30.81
N THR A 273 27.81 -137.13 -29.51
CA THR A 273 28.39 -138.07 -28.54
C THR A 273 27.50 -139.29 -28.33
N VAL A 274 26.17 -139.13 -28.24
CA VAL A 274 25.22 -140.25 -28.19
C VAL A 274 25.31 -141.12 -29.46
N PHE A 275 25.41 -140.51 -30.65
CA PHE A 275 25.56 -141.25 -31.91
C PHE A 275 26.88 -142.04 -31.98
N VAL A 276 28.00 -141.48 -31.49
CA VAL A 276 29.30 -142.18 -31.41
C VAL A 276 29.27 -143.33 -30.41
N LEU A 277 28.62 -143.16 -29.25
CA LEU A 277 28.43 -144.23 -28.26
C LEU A 277 27.55 -145.37 -28.80
N TYR A 278 26.48 -145.03 -29.54
CA TYR A 278 25.61 -146.00 -30.21
C TYR A 278 26.37 -146.79 -31.28
N ARG A 279 27.16 -146.11 -32.11
CA ARG A 279 27.95 -146.75 -33.19
C ARG A 279 29.12 -147.60 -32.69
N LYS A 280 29.61 -147.39 -31.45
CA LYS A 280 30.65 -148.21 -30.81
C LYS A 280 30.11 -149.43 -30.03
N GLY A 281 28.79 -149.63 -29.96
CA GLY A 281 28.20 -150.89 -29.47
C GLY A 281 28.34 -151.17 -27.96
N PHE A 282 28.53 -150.15 -27.13
CA PHE A 282 28.84 -150.31 -25.70
C PHE A 282 27.65 -150.47 -24.74
N ILE A 283 26.40 -150.44 -25.21
CA ILE A 283 25.20 -150.51 -24.36
C ILE A 283 24.44 -151.82 -24.60
N LYS A 284 24.66 -152.82 -23.73
CA LYS A 284 23.89 -154.08 -23.74
C LYS A 284 22.50 -153.86 -23.13
N CYS A 285 21.49 -153.85 -24.00
CA CYS A 285 20.12 -153.48 -23.67
C CYS A 285 19.32 -154.66 -23.04
N LYS A 286 19.60 -155.00 -21.77
CA LYS A 286 18.70 -155.88 -21.00
C LYS A 286 18.45 -155.44 -19.55
N ASP A 287 19.46 -155.00 -18.82
CA ASP A 287 19.31 -154.67 -17.39
C ASP A 287 18.97 -153.19 -17.12
N LEU A 288 18.91 -152.36 -18.18
CA LEU A 288 18.50 -150.95 -18.09
C LEU A 288 16.96 -150.76 -18.07
N LYS A 289 16.19 -151.76 -18.54
CA LYS A 289 14.76 -151.58 -18.83
C LYS A 289 13.87 -151.54 -17.59
N GLU A 290 14.26 -152.20 -16.50
CA GLU A 290 13.47 -152.22 -15.26
C GLU A 290 13.78 -150.99 -14.39
N ALA A 291 15.05 -150.58 -14.29
CA ALA A 291 15.43 -149.32 -13.65
C ALA A 291 14.88 -148.08 -14.38
N GLU A 292 14.91 -148.05 -15.72
CA GLU A 292 14.27 -146.98 -16.49
C GLU A 292 12.72 -147.02 -16.43
N ALA A 293 12.09 -148.12 -16.03
CA ALA A 293 10.61 -148.21 -15.97
C ALA A 293 10.05 -147.64 -14.67
N GLU A 294 10.82 -147.68 -13.58
CA GLU A 294 10.42 -147.13 -12.29
C GLU A 294 10.81 -145.65 -12.17
N TYR A 295 12.03 -145.29 -12.58
CA TYR A 295 12.47 -143.89 -12.62
C TYR A 295 11.62 -143.03 -13.58
N ARG A 296 11.30 -143.53 -14.80
CA ARG A 296 10.40 -142.81 -15.74
C ARG A 296 8.93 -142.76 -15.28
N LYS A 297 8.50 -143.52 -14.28
CA LYS A 297 7.14 -143.36 -13.74
C LYS A 297 7.07 -142.20 -12.76
N GLN A 298 8.07 -142.07 -11.89
CA GLN A 298 8.06 -141.03 -10.85
C GLN A 298 8.44 -139.65 -11.43
N ASP A 299 9.50 -139.59 -12.25
CA ASP A 299 9.90 -138.38 -12.98
C ASP A 299 8.78 -137.85 -13.89
N LYS A 300 8.07 -138.76 -14.58
CA LYS A 300 6.92 -138.38 -15.42
C LYS A 300 5.74 -137.83 -14.61
N LEU A 301 5.44 -138.39 -13.44
CA LEU A 301 4.33 -137.90 -12.61
C LEU A 301 4.63 -136.52 -12.00
N GLU A 302 5.87 -136.29 -11.57
CA GLU A 302 6.32 -135.03 -11.00
C GLU A 302 6.44 -133.93 -12.07
N THR A 303 6.99 -134.26 -13.24
CA THR A 303 7.04 -133.33 -14.38
C THR A 303 5.66 -133.03 -14.97
N GLU A 304 4.75 -134.00 -15.12
CA GLU A 304 3.37 -133.72 -15.56
C GLU A 304 2.60 -132.85 -14.55
N SER A 305 2.82 -133.03 -13.24
CA SER A 305 2.25 -132.19 -12.18
C SER A 305 2.77 -130.74 -12.23
N LEU A 306 4.09 -130.57 -12.33
CA LEU A 306 4.73 -129.27 -12.37
C LEU A 306 4.42 -128.52 -13.68
N LEU A 307 4.44 -129.22 -14.82
CA LEU A 307 4.09 -128.65 -16.12
C LEU A 307 2.63 -128.21 -16.17
N LYS A 308 1.71 -128.98 -15.55
CA LYS A 308 0.30 -128.58 -15.45
C LYS A 308 0.13 -127.33 -14.59
N THR A 309 0.78 -127.27 -13.43
CA THR A 309 0.76 -126.10 -12.54
C THR A 309 1.30 -124.86 -13.25
N GLN A 310 2.45 -124.97 -13.92
CA GLN A 310 3.03 -123.86 -14.70
C GLN A 310 2.18 -123.50 -15.93
N SER A 311 1.48 -124.45 -16.54
CA SER A 311 0.53 -124.16 -17.64
C SER A 311 -0.64 -123.31 -17.14
N GLU A 312 -1.19 -123.62 -15.97
CA GLU A 312 -2.28 -122.86 -15.35
C GLU A 312 -1.82 -121.45 -14.92
N GLU A 313 -0.59 -121.30 -14.39
CA GLU A 313 0.03 -119.99 -14.13
C GLU A 313 0.29 -119.18 -15.40
N VAL A 314 0.79 -119.80 -16.47
CA VAL A 314 1.01 -119.13 -17.77
C VAL A 314 -0.31 -118.73 -18.42
N GLU A 315 -1.38 -119.52 -18.27
CA GLU A 315 -2.70 -119.20 -18.83
C GLU A 315 -3.40 -118.07 -18.06
N THR A 316 -3.28 -118.05 -16.73
CA THR A 316 -3.75 -116.91 -15.91
C THR A 316 -2.94 -115.63 -16.19
N LEU A 317 -1.61 -115.70 -16.31
CA LEU A 317 -0.78 -114.56 -16.69
C LEU A 317 -1.11 -114.04 -18.10
N LYS A 318 -1.34 -114.93 -19.08
CA LYS A 318 -1.80 -114.52 -20.43
C LYS A 318 -3.11 -113.74 -20.35
N LYS A 319 -4.07 -114.20 -19.54
CA LYS A 319 -5.35 -113.50 -19.35
C LYS A 319 -5.14 -112.10 -18.77
N THR A 320 -4.35 -111.97 -17.71
CA THR A 320 -4.01 -110.66 -17.10
C THR A 320 -3.31 -109.73 -18.09
N ILE A 321 -2.39 -110.26 -18.91
CA ILE A 321 -1.71 -109.47 -19.96
C ILE A 321 -2.73 -108.97 -21.00
N THR A 322 -3.65 -109.80 -21.47
CA THR A 322 -4.68 -109.37 -22.43
C THR A 322 -5.65 -108.33 -21.84
N GLU A 323 -5.94 -108.41 -20.55
CA GLU A 323 -6.81 -107.46 -19.86
C GLU A 323 -6.12 -106.10 -19.68
N LEU A 324 -4.84 -106.10 -19.25
CA LEU A 324 -4.01 -104.88 -19.18
C LEU A 324 -3.76 -104.25 -20.55
N GLN A 325 -3.64 -105.05 -21.62
CA GLN A 325 -3.55 -104.54 -22.99
C GLN A 325 -4.84 -103.82 -23.41
N SER A 326 -6.00 -104.39 -23.09
CA SER A 326 -7.31 -103.76 -23.34
C SER A 326 -7.47 -102.44 -22.57
N GLU A 327 -7.06 -102.39 -21.30
CA GLU A 327 -7.05 -101.14 -20.53
C GLU A 327 -6.09 -100.09 -21.10
N LEU A 328 -4.88 -100.50 -21.53
CA LEU A 328 -3.90 -99.60 -22.14
C LEU A 328 -4.42 -98.99 -23.45
N ASP A 329 -5.03 -99.80 -24.32
CA ASP A 329 -5.59 -99.31 -25.59
C ASP A 329 -6.79 -98.39 -25.36
N LYS A 330 -7.65 -98.69 -24.37
CA LYS A 330 -8.73 -97.80 -23.94
C LYS A 330 -8.19 -96.45 -23.45
N ASN A 331 -7.24 -96.45 -22.52
CA ASN A 331 -6.66 -95.24 -21.95
C ASN A 331 -5.94 -94.40 -23.03
N LYS A 332 -5.26 -95.05 -23.97
CA LYS A 332 -4.64 -94.40 -25.14
C LYS A 332 -5.68 -93.71 -26.03
N GLY A 333 -6.83 -94.33 -26.25
CA GLY A 333 -7.97 -93.72 -26.94
C GLY A 333 -8.51 -92.49 -26.21
N GLU A 334 -8.66 -92.56 -24.89
CA GLU A 334 -9.10 -91.43 -24.06
C GLU A 334 -8.10 -90.26 -24.08
N VAL A 335 -6.79 -90.54 -24.08
CA VAL A 335 -5.72 -89.52 -24.18
C VAL A 335 -5.73 -88.82 -25.54
N GLU A 336 -5.85 -89.56 -26.64
CA GLU A 336 -5.93 -88.94 -27.98
C GLU A 336 -7.24 -88.12 -28.16
N ALA A 337 -8.36 -88.56 -27.58
CA ALA A 337 -9.60 -87.77 -27.56
C ALA A 337 -9.44 -86.45 -26.77
N HIS A 338 -8.81 -86.49 -25.59
CA HIS A 338 -8.50 -85.27 -24.82
C HIS A 338 -7.55 -84.33 -25.57
N LYS A 339 -6.51 -84.87 -26.20
CA LYS A 339 -5.56 -84.12 -27.02
C LYS A 339 -6.26 -83.39 -28.17
N GLN A 340 -7.13 -84.07 -28.93
CA GLN A 340 -7.96 -83.43 -29.96
C GLN A 340 -8.85 -82.31 -29.38
N GLN A 341 -9.49 -82.55 -28.23
CA GLN A 341 -10.33 -81.54 -27.58
C GLN A 341 -9.52 -80.31 -27.10
N ILE A 342 -8.29 -80.52 -26.62
CA ILE A 342 -7.38 -79.44 -26.22
C ILE A 342 -6.94 -78.63 -27.43
N THR A 343 -6.53 -79.26 -28.54
CA THR A 343 -6.17 -78.57 -29.79
C THR A 343 -7.31 -77.67 -30.27
N VAL A 344 -8.54 -78.20 -30.38
CA VAL A 344 -9.72 -77.42 -30.81
C VAL A 344 -10.04 -76.25 -29.85
N LYS A 345 -9.79 -76.39 -28.55
CA LYS A 345 -9.93 -75.29 -27.58
C LYS A 345 -8.83 -74.24 -27.78
N LEU A 346 -7.59 -74.65 -28.01
CA LEU A 346 -6.45 -73.75 -28.25
C LEU A 346 -6.69 -72.91 -29.52
N ASP A 347 -7.11 -73.55 -30.61
CA ASP A 347 -7.41 -72.89 -31.90
C ASP A 347 -8.59 -71.92 -31.84
N ARG A 348 -9.50 -72.09 -30.87
CA ARG A 348 -10.55 -71.10 -30.58
C ARG A 348 -9.99 -69.91 -29.80
N ILE A 349 -9.28 -70.17 -28.70
CA ILE A 349 -8.66 -69.12 -27.87
C ILE A 349 -7.72 -68.24 -28.71
N GLN A 350 -6.91 -68.85 -29.59
CA GLN A 350 -6.00 -68.14 -30.47
C GLN A 350 -6.75 -67.18 -31.40
N ARG A 351 -7.78 -67.67 -32.12
CA ARG A 351 -8.60 -66.83 -33.03
C ARG A 351 -9.39 -65.75 -32.29
N ASP A 352 -9.93 -66.06 -31.11
CA ASP A 352 -10.63 -65.08 -30.28
C ASP A 352 -9.68 -63.96 -29.83
N LYS A 353 -8.43 -64.30 -29.49
CA LYS A 353 -7.37 -63.33 -29.12
C LYS A 353 -6.86 -62.51 -30.31
N GLU A 354 -6.70 -63.12 -31.48
CA GLU A 354 -6.37 -62.40 -32.72
C GLU A 354 -7.48 -61.40 -33.10
N ALA A 355 -8.75 -61.82 -33.01
CA ALA A 355 -9.89 -60.95 -33.27
C ALA A 355 -10.04 -59.82 -32.22
N GLU A 356 -9.73 -60.08 -30.96
CA GLU A 356 -9.68 -59.05 -29.91
C GLU A 356 -8.54 -58.04 -30.17
N MET A 357 -7.35 -58.53 -30.54
CA MET A 357 -6.20 -57.69 -30.85
C MET A 357 -6.46 -56.78 -32.06
N GLU A 358 -7.03 -57.30 -33.15
CA GLU A 358 -7.33 -56.49 -34.34
C GLU A 358 -8.42 -55.44 -34.06
N ARG A 359 -9.43 -55.75 -33.21
CA ARG A 359 -10.42 -54.76 -32.74
C ARG A 359 -9.78 -53.65 -31.92
N LEU A 360 -8.83 -53.98 -31.04
CA LEU A 360 -8.11 -52.99 -30.24
C LEU A 360 -7.21 -52.11 -31.11
N LYS A 361 -6.53 -52.69 -32.10
CA LYS A 361 -5.74 -51.97 -33.10
C LYS A 361 -6.59 -50.99 -33.93
N GLN A 362 -7.71 -51.44 -34.49
CA GLN A 362 -8.62 -50.58 -35.23
C GLN A 362 -9.17 -49.43 -34.36
N LYS A 363 -9.45 -49.71 -33.07
CA LYS A 363 -9.85 -48.67 -32.12
C LYS A 363 -8.75 -47.65 -31.87
N SER A 364 -7.49 -48.09 -31.70
CA SER A 364 -6.36 -47.17 -31.51
C SER A 364 -6.07 -46.33 -32.75
N GLU A 365 -6.14 -46.92 -33.95
CA GLU A 365 -5.98 -46.20 -35.22
C GLU A 365 -7.07 -45.14 -35.42
N ALA A 366 -8.33 -45.45 -35.08
CA ALA A 366 -9.41 -44.48 -35.11
C ALA A 366 -9.21 -43.31 -34.11
N GLN A 367 -8.72 -43.61 -32.90
CA GLN A 367 -8.41 -42.58 -31.90
C GLN A 367 -7.22 -41.70 -32.31
N VAL A 368 -6.19 -42.27 -32.93
CA VAL A 368 -5.05 -41.51 -33.48
C VAL A 368 -5.55 -40.54 -34.56
N LYS A 369 -6.38 -41.01 -35.49
CA LYS A 369 -6.92 -40.16 -36.56
C LYS A 369 -7.78 -39.00 -36.03
N GLU A 370 -8.63 -39.24 -35.02
CA GLU A 370 -9.41 -38.17 -34.37
C GLU A 370 -8.49 -37.12 -33.72
N LEU A 371 -7.39 -37.55 -33.09
CA LEU A 371 -6.41 -36.65 -32.47
C LEU A 371 -5.62 -35.85 -33.53
N GLU A 372 -5.26 -36.46 -34.66
CA GLU A 372 -4.61 -35.77 -35.79
C GLU A 372 -5.52 -34.68 -36.38
N GLU A 373 -6.79 -34.99 -36.65
CA GLU A 373 -7.76 -34.00 -37.15
C GLU A 373 -7.96 -32.83 -36.17
N ARG A 374 -8.01 -33.11 -34.86
CA ARG A 374 -8.05 -32.09 -33.81
C ARG A 374 -6.76 -31.26 -33.71
N LEU A 375 -5.59 -31.87 -33.93
CA LEU A 375 -4.31 -31.18 -33.96
C LEU A 375 -4.22 -30.21 -35.15
N ILE A 376 -4.65 -30.65 -36.34
CA ILE A 376 -4.73 -29.80 -37.54
C ILE A 376 -5.68 -28.62 -37.32
N ALA A 377 -6.86 -28.86 -36.76
CA ALA A 377 -7.82 -27.80 -36.44
C ALA A 377 -7.28 -26.80 -35.40
N SER A 378 -6.49 -27.28 -34.43
CA SER A 378 -5.78 -26.44 -33.45
C SER A 378 -4.70 -25.59 -34.11
N GLY A 379 -3.89 -26.17 -35.01
CA GLY A 379 -2.90 -25.44 -35.80
C GLY A 379 -3.52 -24.29 -36.60
N ALA A 380 -4.59 -24.57 -37.34
CA ALA A 380 -5.34 -23.54 -38.08
C ALA A 380 -6.02 -22.47 -37.19
N LYS A 381 -6.21 -22.73 -35.89
CA LYS A 381 -6.63 -21.72 -34.91
C LYS A 381 -5.45 -20.89 -34.43
N VAL A 382 -4.30 -21.51 -34.15
CA VAL A 382 -3.06 -20.82 -33.76
C VAL A 382 -2.59 -19.87 -34.87
N ASP A 383 -2.65 -20.28 -36.13
CA ASP A 383 -2.18 -19.41 -37.23
C ASP A 383 -3.11 -18.21 -37.48
N ARG A 384 -4.43 -18.37 -37.27
CA ARG A 384 -5.36 -17.22 -37.23
C ARG A 384 -5.05 -16.26 -36.08
N LEU A 385 -4.80 -16.78 -34.88
CA LEU A 385 -4.42 -15.95 -33.73
C LEU A 385 -3.08 -15.22 -33.93
N LYS A 386 -2.11 -15.85 -34.61
CA LYS A 386 -0.86 -15.17 -35.03
C LYS A 386 -1.14 -14.05 -36.04
N GLN A 387 -2.02 -14.27 -37.01
CA GLN A 387 -2.39 -13.24 -38.00
C GLN A 387 -3.15 -12.07 -37.36
N GLU A 388 -4.08 -12.34 -36.44
CA GLU A 388 -4.77 -11.31 -35.66
C GLU A 388 -3.79 -10.52 -34.80
N SER A 389 -2.90 -11.21 -34.05
CA SER A 389 -1.88 -10.58 -33.21
C SER A 389 -0.91 -9.69 -34.01
N THR A 390 -0.42 -10.15 -35.16
CA THR A 390 0.46 -9.35 -36.03
C THR A 390 -0.25 -8.16 -36.67
N GLY A 391 -1.53 -8.28 -37.01
CA GLY A 391 -2.36 -7.14 -37.43
C GLY A 391 -2.51 -6.09 -36.33
N LEU A 392 -2.81 -6.53 -35.10
CA LEU A 392 -3.00 -5.67 -33.94
C LEU A 392 -1.71 -4.93 -33.54
N LEU A 393 -0.56 -5.63 -33.57
CA LEU A 393 0.77 -5.03 -33.38
C LEU A 393 1.10 -3.98 -34.46
N LYS A 394 0.70 -4.22 -35.72
CA LYS A 394 0.91 -3.22 -36.79
C LYS A 394 0.08 -1.97 -36.53
N THR A 395 -1.20 -2.11 -36.17
CA THR A 395 -2.07 -0.97 -35.82
C THR A 395 -1.51 -0.17 -34.65
N GLN A 396 -1.09 -0.84 -33.57
CA GLN A 396 -0.45 -0.16 -32.43
C GLN A 396 0.86 0.53 -32.82
N SER A 397 1.66 -0.05 -33.71
CA SER A 397 2.88 0.60 -34.22
C SER A 397 2.58 1.86 -35.04
N GLU A 398 1.50 1.87 -35.82
CA GLU A 398 1.05 3.04 -36.58
C GLU A 398 0.54 4.14 -35.64
N GLU A 399 -0.27 3.80 -34.63
CA GLU A 399 -0.73 4.72 -33.58
C GLU A 399 0.44 5.35 -32.82
N VAL A 400 1.40 4.55 -32.35
CA VAL A 400 2.61 5.04 -31.66
C VAL A 400 3.40 6.01 -32.53
N GLU A 401 3.50 5.78 -33.83
CA GLU A 401 4.20 6.69 -34.74
C GLU A 401 3.43 8.00 -34.98
N THR A 402 2.09 7.98 -34.97
CA THR A 402 1.31 9.23 -34.98
C THR A 402 1.47 10.03 -33.68
N LEU A 403 1.47 9.36 -32.52
CA LEU A 403 1.69 10.00 -31.22
C LEU A 403 3.09 10.62 -31.11
N LYS A 404 4.13 9.96 -31.61
CA LYS A 404 5.49 10.55 -31.68
C LYS A 404 5.50 11.86 -32.46
N LYS A 405 4.83 11.91 -33.62
CA LYS A 405 4.73 13.13 -34.44
C LYS A 405 4.04 14.27 -33.69
N MET A 406 2.93 13.98 -33.00
CA MET A 406 2.24 14.98 -32.17
C MET A 406 3.14 15.48 -31.02
N ILE A 407 3.90 14.58 -30.37
CA ILE A 407 4.85 14.95 -29.31
C ILE A 407 5.98 15.84 -29.84
N THR A 408 6.48 15.60 -31.06
CA THR A 408 7.50 16.47 -31.67
C THR A 408 6.94 17.84 -32.06
N GLU A 409 5.70 17.91 -32.56
CA GLU A 409 5.01 19.17 -32.87
C GLU A 409 4.84 20.03 -31.60
N LEU A 410 4.22 19.46 -30.56
CA LEU A 410 3.99 20.12 -29.27
C LEU A 410 5.29 20.56 -28.59
N ARG A 411 6.39 19.81 -28.77
CA ARG A 411 7.71 20.22 -28.26
C ARG A 411 8.26 21.43 -29.00
N SER A 412 8.02 21.53 -30.31
CA SER A 412 8.40 22.70 -31.10
C SER A 412 7.61 23.94 -30.66
N GLU A 413 6.29 23.83 -30.55
CA GLU A 413 5.42 24.90 -30.05
C GLU A 413 5.84 25.37 -28.65
N LEU A 414 6.18 24.44 -27.75
CA LEU A 414 6.62 24.75 -26.38
C LEU A 414 7.91 25.58 -26.36
N GLU A 415 8.91 25.24 -27.19
CA GLU A 415 10.16 26.01 -27.24
C GLU A 415 9.96 27.39 -27.91
N THR A 416 9.07 27.51 -28.90
CA THR A 416 8.66 28.83 -29.45
C THR A 416 8.01 29.70 -28.37
N ASN A 417 6.99 29.20 -27.68
CA ASN A 417 6.28 29.92 -26.62
C ASN A 417 7.22 30.33 -25.47
N LYS A 418 8.18 29.47 -25.10
CA LYS A 418 9.22 29.76 -24.11
C LYS A 418 10.15 30.89 -24.55
N GLY A 419 10.51 30.93 -25.83
CA GLY A 419 11.25 32.05 -26.43
C GLY A 419 10.48 33.36 -26.36
N GLU A 420 9.19 33.35 -26.69
CA GLU A 420 8.32 34.53 -26.58
C GLU A 420 8.16 35.02 -25.14
N VAL A 421 8.00 34.11 -24.16
CA VAL A 421 7.90 34.48 -22.75
C VAL A 421 9.18 35.13 -22.22
N GLU A 422 10.36 34.61 -22.57
CA GLU A 422 11.62 35.24 -22.16
C GLU A 422 11.86 36.60 -22.86
N ALA A 423 11.41 36.77 -24.11
CA ALA A 423 11.40 38.09 -24.77
C ALA A 423 10.49 39.10 -24.07
N HIS A 424 9.25 38.71 -23.73
CA HIS A 424 8.32 39.56 -22.97
C HIS A 424 8.87 39.92 -21.59
N LYS A 425 9.47 38.95 -20.89
CA LYS A 425 10.11 39.18 -19.59
C LYS A 425 11.25 40.19 -19.68
N GLN A 426 12.13 40.09 -20.69
CA GLN A 426 13.17 41.09 -20.94
C GLN A 426 12.59 42.48 -21.20
N GLN A 427 11.54 42.58 -22.04
CA GLN A 427 10.86 43.84 -22.32
C GLN A 427 10.23 44.46 -21.06
N ILE A 428 9.56 43.65 -20.24
CA ILE A 428 8.96 44.08 -18.95
C ILE A 428 10.05 44.57 -17.98
N THR A 429 11.19 43.88 -17.89
CA THR A 429 12.32 44.33 -17.05
C THR A 429 12.83 45.70 -17.49
N VAL A 430 13.04 45.91 -18.79
CA VAL A 430 13.51 47.21 -19.33
C VAL A 430 12.51 48.35 -19.06
N GLU A 431 11.20 48.09 -19.19
CA GLU A 431 10.17 49.09 -18.88
C GLU A 431 10.06 49.37 -17.38
N LEU A 432 10.20 48.36 -16.51
CA LEU A 432 10.25 48.57 -15.06
C LEU A 432 11.45 49.44 -14.65
N ASP A 433 12.64 49.16 -15.19
CA ASP A 433 13.85 49.97 -14.94
C ASP A 433 13.74 51.40 -15.48
N ARG A 434 12.92 51.62 -16.52
CA ARG A 434 12.59 52.96 -17.03
C ARG A 434 11.64 53.70 -16.09
N ILE A 435 10.51 53.06 -15.74
CA ILE A 435 9.49 53.62 -14.83
C ILE A 435 10.10 53.95 -13.46
N GLN A 436 10.97 53.08 -12.92
CA GLN A 436 11.66 53.29 -11.65
C GLN A 436 12.52 54.56 -11.68
N ARG A 437 13.38 54.71 -12.70
CA ARG A 437 14.23 55.91 -12.86
C ARG A 437 13.42 57.18 -13.08
N ASP A 438 12.34 57.11 -13.86
CA ASP A 438 11.45 58.26 -14.08
C ASP A 438 10.75 58.68 -12.77
N LYS A 439 10.35 57.72 -11.93
CA LYS A 439 9.74 57.99 -10.62
C LYS A 439 10.72 58.49 -9.57
N GLU A 440 11.95 57.98 -9.55
CA GLU A 440 13.03 58.51 -8.70
C GLU A 440 13.36 59.96 -9.08
N ALA A 441 13.46 60.26 -10.38
CA ALA A 441 13.70 61.62 -10.87
C ALA A 441 12.53 62.58 -10.58
N GLU A 442 11.28 62.11 -10.66
CA GLU A 442 10.09 62.88 -10.25
C GLU A 442 10.09 63.16 -8.74
N MET A 443 10.40 62.16 -7.91
CA MET A 443 10.46 62.29 -6.45
C MET A 443 11.53 63.29 -6.02
N GLU A 444 12.73 63.23 -6.60
CA GLU A 444 13.82 64.17 -6.27
C GLU A 444 13.49 65.60 -6.70
N ARG A 445 12.83 65.80 -7.85
CA ARG A 445 12.31 67.13 -8.27
C ARG A 445 11.26 67.67 -7.29
N LEU A 446 10.34 66.85 -6.82
CA LEU A 446 9.32 67.24 -5.84
C LEU A 446 9.96 67.59 -4.49
N LYS A 447 10.93 66.80 -4.04
CA LYS A 447 11.72 67.07 -2.84
C LYS A 447 12.44 68.41 -2.93
N GLN A 448 13.24 68.65 -3.97
CA GLN A 448 13.95 69.93 -4.18
C GLN A 448 12.99 71.13 -4.23
N LYS A 449 11.82 70.97 -4.86
CA LYS A 449 10.77 72.01 -4.86
C LYS A 449 10.24 72.28 -3.45
N SER A 450 9.99 71.25 -2.65
CA SER A 450 9.52 71.40 -1.28
C SER A 450 10.57 72.05 -0.37
N GLU A 451 11.84 71.68 -0.50
CA GLU A 451 12.97 72.28 0.24
C GLU A 451 13.14 73.77 -0.10
N ALA A 452 13.01 74.14 -1.38
CA ALA A 452 13.03 75.53 -1.82
C ALA A 452 11.85 76.35 -1.24
N GLN A 453 10.64 75.77 -1.20
CA GLN A 453 9.47 76.42 -0.59
C GLN A 453 9.61 76.59 0.93
N VAL A 454 10.16 75.59 1.63
CA VAL A 454 10.46 75.71 3.07
C VAL A 454 11.44 76.85 3.32
N LYS A 455 12.53 76.92 2.55
CA LYS A 455 13.53 77.99 2.69
C LYS A 455 12.95 79.40 2.44
N GLU A 456 12.10 79.58 1.43
CA GLU A 456 11.41 80.86 1.20
C GLU A 456 10.53 81.25 2.40
N LEU A 457 9.82 80.29 2.99
CA LEU A 457 8.98 80.52 4.16
C LEU A 457 9.80 80.86 5.42
N GLU A 458 10.96 80.22 5.62
CA GLU A 458 11.90 80.54 6.69
C GLU A 458 12.45 81.97 6.57
N GLU A 459 12.91 82.36 5.38
CA GLU A 459 13.41 83.73 5.12
C GLU A 459 12.31 84.79 5.38
N ARG A 460 11.06 84.50 4.97
CA ARG A 460 9.91 85.37 5.24
C ARG A 460 9.55 85.43 6.74
N LEU A 461 9.67 84.32 7.46
CA LEU A 461 9.44 84.28 8.91
C LEU A 461 10.47 85.11 9.67
N ILE A 462 11.75 85.00 9.29
CA ILE A 462 12.85 85.82 9.83
C ILE A 462 12.60 87.31 9.59
N ALA A 463 12.23 87.69 8.36
CA ALA A 463 11.91 89.08 8.01
C ALA A 463 10.70 89.61 8.80
N SER A 464 9.69 88.78 9.05
CA SER A 464 8.54 89.12 9.88
C SER A 464 8.93 89.29 11.36
N GLY A 465 9.81 88.43 11.89
CA GLY A 465 10.38 88.56 13.24
C GLY A 465 11.09 89.90 13.43
N ALA A 466 11.99 90.24 12.52
CA ALA A 466 12.69 91.54 12.52
C ALA A 466 11.78 92.76 12.34
N LYS A 467 10.56 92.59 11.80
CA LYS A 467 9.52 93.65 11.80
C LYS A 467 8.81 93.74 13.15
N VAL A 468 8.46 92.61 13.76
CA VAL A 468 7.85 92.56 15.10
C VAL A 468 8.78 93.17 16.15
N ASP A 469 10.09 92.89 16.09
CA ASP A 469 11.04 93.43 17.07
C ASP A 469 11.25 94.96 16.94
N ARG A 470 11.21 95.51 15.72
CA ARG A 470 11.15 96.96 15.50
C ARG A 470 9.88 97.59 16.08
N LEU A 471 8.71 96.99 15.83
CA LEU A 471 7.44 97.47 16.39
C LEU A 471 7.40 97.39 17.92
N LYS A 472 8.04 96.38 18.54
CA LYS A 472 8.25 96.33 19.99
C LYS A 472 9.10 97.50 20.47
N GLN A 473 10.20 97.81 19.77
CA GLN A 473 11.09 98.91 20.12
C GLN A 473 10.38 100.26 20.04
N GLU A 474 9.68 100.55 18.94
CA GLU A 474 8.83 101.74 18.78
C GLU A 474 7.76 101.81 19.89
N SER A 475 7.11 100.69 20.21
CA SER A 475 6.13 100.63 21.31
C SER A 475 6.75 100.88 22.69
N THR A 476 8.01 100.52 22.93
CA THR A 476 8.71 100.83 24.19
C THR A 476 9.14 102.29 24.27
N GLU A 477 9.54 102.89 23.14
CA GLU A 477 9.93 104.30 23.05
C GLU A 477 8.73 105.21 23.27
N LEU A 478 7.61 104.98 22.56
CA LEU A 478 6.33 105.67 22.78
C LEU A 478 5.81 105.53 24.22
N ARG A 479 6.05 104.39 24.87
CA ARG A 479 5.68 104.21 26.29
C ARG A 479 6.55 105.05 27.22
N SER A 480 7.84 105.24 26.90
CA SER A 480 8.72 106.11 27.68
C SER A 480 8.34 107.59 27.50
N GLU A 481 8.03 108.03 26.27
CA GLU A 481 7.51 109.37 26.02
C GLU A 481 6.19 109.64 26.77
N LEU A 482 5.29 108.65 26.79
CA LEU A 482 4.01 108.76 27.50
C LEU A 482 4.20 108.94 29.02
N GLU A 483 5.11 108.19 29.64
CA GLU A 483 5.41 108.36 31.07
C GLU A 483 6.14 109.69 31.37
N THR A 484 7.00 110.17 30.46
CA THR A 484 7.61 111.52 30.57
C THR A 484 6.53 112.61 30.51
N ASN A 485 5.68 112.61 29.49
CA ASN A 485 4.59 113.58 29.33
C ASN A 485 3.61 113.56 30.51
N LYS A 486 3.30 112.37 31.03
CA LYS A 486 2.48 112.18 32.25
C LYS A 486 3.15 112.78 33.50
N GLY A 487 4.47 112.68 33.61
CA GLY A 487 5.25 113.36 34.64
C GLY A 487 5.18 114.88 34.53
N GLU A 488 5.28 115.44 33.33
CA GLU A 488 5.13 116.89 33.07
C GLU A 488 3.72 117.40 33.40
N VAL A 489 2.68 116.63 33.07
CA VAL A 489 1.28 116.94 33.39
C VAL A 489 1.04 116.94 34.90
N GLU A 490 1.56 115.95 35.64
CA GLU A 490 1.47 115.96 37.11
C GLU A 490 2.28 117.10 37.75
N ALA A 491 3.43 117.48 37.18
CA ALA A 491 4.18 118.65 37.62
C ALA A 491 3.39 119.96 37.39
N HIS A 492 2.77 120.14 36.22
CA HIS A 492 1.88 121.27 35.94
C HIS A 492 0.67 121.30 36.89
N LYS A 493 0.06 120.15 37.16
CA LYS A 493 -1.06 120.00 38.10
C LYS A 493 -0.66 120.38 39.53
N GLN A 494 0.53 119.99 39.99
CA GLN A 494 1.08 120.46 41.27
C GLN A 494 1.31 121.96 41.28
N GLN A 495 1.89 122.53 40.22
CA GLN A 495 2.14 123.97 40.10
C GLN A 495 0.84 124.79 40.13
N ILE A 496 -0.19 124.36 39.39
CA ILE A 496 -1.53 124.95 39.40
C ILE A 496 -2.18 124.84 40.80
N THR A 497 -2.02 123.69 41.48
CA THR A 497 -2.55 123.48 42.84
C THR A 497 -1.92 124.45 43.84
N VAL A 498 -0.59 124.58 43.82
CA VAL A 498 0.14 125.53 44.69
C VAL A 498 -0.27 126.98 44.41
N GLU A 499 -0.49 127.35 43.15
CA GLU A 499 -0.94 128.71 42.81
C GLU A 499 -2.41 128.96 43.21
N LEU A 500 -3.29 127.97 43.08
CA LEU A 500 -4.66 128.04 43.58
C LEU A 500 -4.69 128.17 45.11
N GLU A 501 -3.92 127.39 45.84
CA GLU A 501 -3.79 127.52 47.30
C GLU A 501 -3.24 128.89 47.71
N ARG A 502 -2.27 129.45 46.96
CA ARG A 502 -1.78 130.80 47.23
C ARG A 502 -2.89 131.84 47.07
N LYS A 503 -3.65 131.76 45.98
CA LYS A 503 -4.82 132.65 45.75
C LYS A 503 -5.92 132.44 46.79
N LEU A 504 -6.08 131.23 47.32
CA LEU A 504 -7.01 130.93 48.42
C LEU A 504 -6.55 131.61 49.71
N ARG A 505 -5.28 131.46 50.09
CA ARG A 505 -4.69 132.13 51.29
C ARG A 505 -4.77 133.65 51.19
N ASP A 506 -4.50 134.22 50.02
CA ASP A 506 -4.64 135.66 49.77
C ASP A 506 -6.10 136.13 50.00
N LYS A 507 -7.10 135.31 49.62
CA LYS A 507 -8.54 135.59 49.82
C LYS A 507 -9.02 135.34 51.24
N GLU A 508 -8.48 134.36 51.95
CA GLU A 508 -8.76 134.11 53.36
C GLU A 508 -8.24 135.26 54.23
N ALA A 509 -7.05 135.79 53.93
CA ALA A 509 -6.51 136.99 54.58
C ALA A 509 -7.37 138.26 54.32
N GLU A 510 -7.95 138.38 53.12
CA GLU A 510 -8.87 139.46 52.76
C GLU A 510 -10.20 139.37 53.55
N MET A 511 -10.70 138.14 53.79
CA MET A 511 -11.88 137.90 54.64
C MET A 511 -11.63 138.14 56.13
N GLU A 512 -10.47 137.75 56.66
CA GLU A 512 -10.15 137.95 58.09
C GLU A 512 -10.05 139.44 58.44
N CYS A 513 -9.59 140.27 57.49
CA CYS A 513 -9.53 141.74 57.62
C CYS A 513 -10.92 142.41 57.68
N LEU A 514 -11.96 141.80 57.09
CA LEU A 514 -13.33 142.34 57.09
C LEU A 514 -14.15 141.95 58.33
N LYS A 515 -13.65 141.06 59.17
CA LYS A 515 -14.39 140.49 60.32
C LYS A 515 -14.33 141.30 61.61
N GLN A 516 -13.61 142.42 61.63
CA GLN A 516 -13.45 143.30 62.81
C GLN A 516 -14.35 144.56 62.82
N LYS A 517 -15.36 144.66 61.94
CA LYS A 517 -16.36 145.75 61.99
C LYS A 517 -17.81 145.27 61.90
N SER A 518 -18.57 145.67 62.92
CA SER A 518 -20.04 145.61 63.10
C SER A 518 -20.69 144.29 63.52
N GLU A 519 -21.30 144.32 64.71
CA GLU A 519 -22.35 143.43 65.20
C GLU A 519 -23.73 144.07 64.92
N GLY A 520 -24.81 143.29 64.74
CA GLY A 520 -26.18 143.85 64.80
C GLY A 520 -27.33 143.14 64.04
N ALA A 521 -27.87 142.05 64.62
CA ALA A 521 -29.27 141.56 64.54
C ALA A 521 -29.99 141.21 63.18
N PHE A 522 -30.21 139.90 62.99
CA PHE A 522 -31.41 139.12 62.55
C PHE A 522 -32.67 139.80 61.91
N PRO A 523 -33.48 139.11 61.03
CA PRO A 523 -33.90 137.71 61.24
C PRO A 523 -34.14 136.73 60.04
N GLN A 524 -34.12 135.42 60.37
CA GLN A 524 -34.93 134.29 59.86
C GLN A 524 -35.34 134.18 58.37
N ASN A 525 -34.90 133.11 57.67
CA ASN A 525 -35.75 131.93 57.34
C ASN A 525 -35.08 130.83 56.47
N HIS A 526 -35.37 129.56 56.81
CA HIS A 526 -35.39 128.32 55.97
C HIS A 526 -34.10 127.87 55.25
N ALA A 527 -33.48 126.72 55.61
CA ALA A 527 -33.82 125.31 55.27
C ALA A 527 -33.49 124.97 53.79
N LEU A 528 -32.62 124.02 53.41
CA LEU A 528 -32.42 122.59 53.73
C LEU A 528 -30.94 122.19 53.37
N LEU A 529 -30.21 121.17 53.87
CA LEU A 529 -30.43 119.95 54.67
C LEU A 529 -31.03 118.71 53.93
N LEU A 530 -30.39 117.52 54.09
CA LEU A 530 -30.73 116.15 53.62
C LEU A 530 -29.98 115.69 52.34
N THR A 531 -28.91 114.87 52.48
CA THR A 531 -28.89 113.39 52.43
C THR A 531 -29.36 112.75 51.12
N TRP A 532 -28.47 111.99 50.46
CA TRP A 532 -28.83 111.00 49.43
C TRP A 532 -28.46 109.59 49.90
N ASP A 533 -29.35 109.04 50.72
CA ASP A 533 -29.37 107.61 51.04
C ASP A 533 -30.67 107.01 50.48
N LYS A 534 -30.60 105.75 50.04
CA LYS A 534 -31.70 104.88 49.56
C LYS A 534 -32.27 105.06 48.14
N LEU A 535 -31.85 104.09 47.31
CA LEU A 535 -32.70 103.09 46.64
C LEU A 535 -33.86 103.55 45.73
N LYS A 536 -33.69 103.27 44.43
CA LYS A 536 -34.59 102.44 43.60
C LYS A 536 -33.77 101.93 42.39
N GLY A 537 -33.82 100.67 41.98
CA GLY A 537 -34.81 99.64 42.29
C GLY A 537 -35.73 99.35 41.11
N PHE A 538 -35.18 99.20 39.90
CA PHE A 538 -35.88 98.56 38.78
C PHE A 538 -35.44 97.10 38.66
N LYS A 539 -36.42 96.21 38.57
CA LYS A 539 -36.26 94.76 38.73
C LYS A 539 -37.03 94.05 37.62
N GLU A 540 -36.56 94.17 36.39
CA GLU A 540 -37.04 93.30 35.31
C GLU A 540 -36.24 92.00 35.30
N SER A 541 -36.96 90.89 35.23
CA SER A 541 -36.37 89.55 35.12
C SER A 541 -36.48 89.09 33.67
N PRO A 542 -35.37 88.72 33.01
CA PRO A 542 -35.46 88.00 31.74
C PRO A 542 -36.04 86.62 32.02
N ASN A 543 -37.33 86.44 31.72
CA ASN A 543 -37.92 85.13 31.61
C ASN A 543 -37.39 84.52 30.30
N MET A 544 -36.67 83.39 30.36
CA MET A 544 -36.25 82.69 29.15
C MET A 544 -37.38 81.82 28.66
N ASP A 545 -37.78 82.03 27.41
CA ASP A 545 -38.81 81.24 26.73
C ASP A 545 -38.25 79.86 26.37
N GLU A 546 -39.05 78.81 26.62
CA GLU A 546 -38.65 77.41 26.46
C GLU A 546 -38.49 77.01 24.97
N ALA A 547 -39.02 77.82 24.05
CA ALA A 547 -39.01 77.59 22.60
C ALA A 547 -37.68 77.96 21.89
N SER A 548 -36.76 78.68 22.55
CA SER A 548 -35.56 79.25 21.89
C SER A 548 -34.28 78.40 22.00
N VAL A 549 -34.36 77.15 22.49
CA VAL A 549 -33.19 76.28 22.68
C VAL A 549 -33.09 75.24 21.56
N GLN A 550 -32.05 75.34 20.72
CA GLN A 550 -31.69 74.30 19.75
C GLN A 550 -30.53 73.43 20.27
N GLY A 551 -30.58 72.12 20.01
CA GLY A 551 -29.56 71.14 20.40
C GLY A 551 -29.83 70.43 21.74
N ASN A 552 -28.85 69.68 22.24
CA ASN A 552 -28.98 68.75 23.38
C ASN A 552 -29.02 69.41 24.78
N LEU A 553 -29.55 70.63 24.87
CA LEU A 553 -29.68 71.41 26.10
C LEU A 553 -31.16 71.48 26.52
N ARG A 554 -31.44 71.29 27.81
CA ARG A 554 -32.76 71.64 28.39
C ARG A 554 -32.60 72.77 29.40
N ALA A 555 -33.42 73.80 29.26
CA ALA A 555 -33.60 74.82 30.28
C ALA A 555 -34.74 74.41 31.22
N LYS A 556 -34.66 74.78 32.49
CA LYS A 556 -35.80 74.72 33.43
C LYS A 556 -35.70 75.89 34.41
N GLY A 557 -36.33 77.01 34.05
CA GLY A 557 -36.12 78.30 34.72
C GLY A 557 -34.66 78.76 34.61
N LYS A 558 -34.08 79.28 35.70
CA LYS A 558 -32.72 79.85 35.72
C LYS A 558 -31.57 78.83 35.69
N ARG A 559 -31.80 77.57 35.30
CA ARG A 559 -30.75 76.54 35.16
C ARG A 559 -30.85 75.84 33.81
N VAL A 560 -29.70 75.60 33.20
CA VAL A 560 -29.53 74.88 31.93
C VAL A 560 -28.75 73.61 32.22
N GLN A 561 -29.17 72.49 31.63
CA GLN A 561 -28.53 71.18 31.81
C GLN A 561 -28.25 70.54 30.43
N CYS A 562 -27.02 70.09 30.23
CA CYS A 562 -26.58 69.42 29.00
C CYS A 562 -26.71 67.90 29.15
N VAL A 563 -27.28 67.23 28.15
CA VAL A 563 -27.51 65.77 28.16
C VAL A 563 -26.55 65.11 27.17
N LYS A 564 -25.68 64.21 27.66
CA LYS A 564 -24.73 63.45 26.84
C LYS A 564 -25.45 62.42 25.94
N PRO A 565 -25.16 62.38 24.63
CA PRO A 565 -25.40 61.20 23.79
C PRO A 565 -24.42 60.06 24.10
N ASN A 566 -24.64 58.92 23.46
CA ASN A 566 -23.90 57.67 23.70
C ASN A 566 -22.43 57.73 23.21
N ARG A 567 -21.63 56.72 23.58
CA ARG A 567 -20.15 56.73 23.52
C ARG A 567 -19.54 56.95 22.11
N ASP A 568 -18.27 57.38 22.14
CA ASP A 568 -17.27 57.35 21.06
C ASP A 568 -17.19 58.53 20.08
N GLN A 569 -17.13 59.78 20.60
CA GLN A 569 -16.49 60.92 19.91
C GLN A 569 -15.94 61.99 20.90
N PRO A 570 -14.81 62.68 20.61
CA PRO A 570 -14.26 63.75 21.48
C PRO A 570 -15.05 65.07 21.41
N LEU A 571 -15.07 65.82 22.51
CA LEU A 571 -15.93 67.01 22.74
C LEU A 571 -15.55 68.30 21.98
N ASN A 572 -14.49 68.30 21.17
CA ASN A 572 -13.84 69.53 20.70
C ASN A 572 -14.50 70.22 19.49
N THR A 573 -15.81 70.04 19.25
CA THR A 573 -16.49 70.64 18.09
C THR A 573 -17.97 70.95 18.32
N TYR A 574 -18.26 71.80 19.31
CA TYR A 574 -19.59 72.40 19.48
C TYR A 574 -19.47 73.91 19.75
N HIS A 575 -19.94 74.72 18.80
CA HIS A 575 -20.06 76.17 18.96
C HIS A 575 -21.47 76.54 19.39
N PHE A 576 -21.59 77.45 20.37
CA PHE A 576 -22.86 77.99 20.83
C PHE A 576 -22.82 79.51 20.80
N ILE A 577 -23.87 80.13 20.26
CA ILE A 577 -24.04 81.59 20.21
C ILE A 577 -25.28 81.93 21.05
N LEU A 578 -25.15 82.90 21.96
CA LEU A 578 -26.25 83.41 22.77
C LEU A 578 -26.34 84.93 22.56
N CYS A 579 -27.22 85.36 21.65
CA CYS A 579 -27.64 86.75 21.50
C CYS A 579 -29.15 86.80 21.32
N LYS A 580 -29.78 87.87 21.81
CA LYS A 580 -31.24 88.06 21.76
C LYS A 580 -31.70 88.87 20.53
N ASP A 581 -30.80 89.65 19.93
CA ASP A 581 -31.08 90.51 18.77
C ASP A 581 -29.91 90.43 17.74
N PRO A 582 -30.18 90.62 16.43
CA PRO A 582 -29.18 90.41 15.37
C PRO A 582 -28.25 91.62 15.18
N PHE A 583 -26.94 91.38 15.15
CA PHE A 583 -25.93 92.43 14.89
C PHE A 583 -25.47 92.45 13.42
N SER A 584 -25.62 93.63 12.80
CA SER A 584 -25.07 93.94 11.48
C SER A 584 -23.67 94.55 11.59
N SER A 585 -22.64 93.75 11.27
CA SER A 585 -21.20 94.08 11.21
C SER A 585 -20.48 94.33 12.55
N GLY A 586 -19.14 94.14 12.56
CA GLY A 586 -18.26 94.53 13.67
C GLY A 586 -17.64 93.35 14.45
N GLN A 587 -16.52 92.82 13.95
CA GLN A 587 -15.73 91.74 14.55
C GLN A 587 -15.26 92.05 15.99
N HIS A 588 -15.57 91.17 16.95
CA HIS A 588 -14.63 90.69 17.97
C HIS A 588 -15.14 89.35 18.54
N TYR A 589 -14.26 88.35 18.67
CA TYR A 589 -14.54 87.12 19.41
C TYR A 589 -13.29 86.66 20.15
N TRP A 590 -13.48 85.96 21.28
CA TRP A 590 -12.42 85.34 22.06
C TRP A 590 -12.61 83.83 22.01
N GLU A 591 -11.61 83.09 21.53
CA GLU A 591 -11.57 81.63 21.64
C GLU A 591 -11.05 81.26 23.04
N MET A 592 -11.82 80.51 23.82
CA MET A 592 -11.40 80.01 25.12
C MET A 592 -11.36 78.48 25.09
N ARG A 593 -10.15 77.91 24.98
CA ARG A 593 -9.93 76.47 24.99
C ARG A 593 -9.96 75.94 26.43
N ILE A 594 -10.90 75.04 26.72
CA ILE A 594 -11.02 74.37 28.01
C ILE A 594 -10.68 72.89 27.80
N GLU A 595 -9.56 72.43 28.36
CA GLU A 595 -9.15 71.02 28.32
C GLU A 595 -9.48 70.32 29.65
N ASN A 596 -10.01 69.10 29.56
CA ASN A 596 -10.20 68.14 30.67
C ASN A 596 -10.97 68.63 31.94
N LYS A 597 -12.14 69.25 31.79
CA LYS A 597 -13.10 69.43 32.91
C LYS A 597 -14.55 69.10 32.55
N LEU A 598 -15.33 68.62 33.53
CA LEU A 598 -16.67 68.05 33.33
C LEU A 598 -17.86 68.96 33.71
N SER A 599 -17.61 70.15 34.28
CA SER A 599 -18.66 71.18 34.48
C SER A 599 -18.06 72.58 34.61
N CYS A 600 -18.66 73.57 33.95
CA CYS A 600 -18.39 74.99 34.17
C CYS A 600 -19.71 75.71 34.47
N VAL A 601 -19.69 76.65 35.42
CA VAL A 601 -20.85 77.51 35.76
C VAL A 601 -20.40 78.96 35.67
N LEU A 602 -21.04 79.72 34.78
CA LEU A 602 -20.90 81.18 34.68
C LEU A 602 -21.96 81.84 35.55
N ALA A 603 -21.53 82.53 36.61
CA ALA A 603 -22.42 83.34 37.45
C ALA A 603 -21.68 84.58 37.97
N GLY A 604 -21.98 85.75 37.42
CA GLY A 604 -21.55 87.03 37.96
C GLY A 604 -22.55 87.57 38.98
N LEU A 605 -22.07 88.26 40.01
CA LEU A 605 -22.90 88.91 41.03
C LEU A 605 -22.33 90.28 41.41
N GLY A 606 -23.09 91.33 41.12
CA GLY A 606 -23.32 92.50 42.00
C GLY A 606 -22.16 93.48 42.28
N PRO A 607 -22.43 94.80 42.32
CA PRO A 607 -21.42 95.80 42.70
C PRO A 607 -21.24 95.92 44.22
N SER A 608 -20.08 96.48 44.59
CA SER A 608 -19.71 97.04 45.90
C SER A 608 -19.16 96.10 47.00
N GLN A 609 -18.01 96.52 47.55
CA GLN A 609 -17.24 96.02 48.70
C GLN A 609 -16.19 94.91 48.45
N VAL A 610 -14.98 95.16 48.95
CA VAL A 610 -13.81 94.27 49.00
C VAL A 610 -13.19 94.39 50.40
N VAL A 611 -13.14 93.30 51.17
CA VAL A 611 -12.31 93.12 52.37
C VAL A 611 -11.87 91.64 52.47
N LEU A 612 -10.63 91.38 52.87
CA LEU A 612 -10.02 90.05 53.03
C LEU A 612 -10.33 89.41 54.41
N VAL A 613 -10.14 88.09 54.56
CA VAL A 613 -9.03 87.45 55.33
C VAL A 613 -9.21 85.92 55.51
N ASP A 614 -8.27 85.17 54.92
CA ASP A 614 -7.46 84.00 55.35
C ASP A 614 -7.93 82.82 56.26
N GLN A 615 -7.27 81.66 56.04
CA GLN A 615 -7.10 80.43 56.88
C GLN A 615 -8.36 79.55 57.19
N LEU A 616 -8.42 78.23 56.91
CA LEU A 616 -7.43 77.16 57.13
C LEU A 616 -7.80 75.81 56.43
N GLN A 617 -6.76 75.08 55.99
CA GLN A 617 -6.61 73.60 55.86
C GLN A 617 -7.70 72.67 55.26
N ALA A 618 -7.27 72.00 54.17
CA ALA A 618 -7.29 70.53 53.93
C ALA A 618 -8.07 70.01 52.69
N ASN A 619 -7.34 69.21 51.88
CA ASN A 619 -7.78 68.31 50.80
C ASN A 619 -8.42 68.89 49.52
N LEU A 620 -7.55 69.08 48.51
CA LEU A 620 -7.67 68.75 47.07
C LEU A 620 -9.07 68.55 46.41
N PRO A 621 -9.24 68.97 45.14
CA PRO A 621 -8.61 70.08 44.42
C PRO A 621 -9.66 71.02 43.78
N GLU A 622 -9.22 71.91 42.89
CA GLU A 622 -10.02 72.87 42.12
C GLU A 622 -10.59 74.07 42.88
N LEU A 623 -10.03 75.25 42.61
CA LEU A 623 -10.80 76.44 42.20
C LEU A 623 -9.85 77.51 41.66
N CYS A 624 -10.11 77.99 40.44
CA CYS A 624 -9.41 79.13 39.87
C CYS A 624 -10.09 80.43 40.33
N PHE A 625 -9.31 81.42 40.74
CA PHE A 625 -9.78 82.81 40.81
C PHE A 625 -9.23 83.57 39.61
N ILE A 626 -10.11 84.03 38.72
CA ILE A 626 -9.82 85.14 37.81
C ILE A 626 -10.93 86.18 37.97
N MET A 627 -10.48 87.40 38.26
CA MET A 627 -11.28 88.58 38.55
C MET A 627 -11.38 89.42 37.27
N PHE A 628 -12.59 89.81 36.88
CA PHE A 628 -12.80 90.77 35.79
C PHE A 628 -13.18 92.14 36.37
N CYS A 629 -12.37 93.16 36.06
CA CYS A 629 -12.80 94.55 36.18
C CYS A 629 -13.39 95.01 34.85
N LEU A 630 -14.50 95.73 34.92
CA LEU A 630 -15.08 96.46 33.79
C LEU A 630 -14.25 97.73 33.54
N TYR A 631 -14.00 98.02 32.27
CA TYR A 631 -13.60 99.34 31.81
C TYR A 631 -14.87 100.13 31.49
N LEU A 632 -14.98 101.36 32.00
CA LEU A 632 -15.94 102.36 31.55
C LEU A 632 -15.15 103.38 30.74
N ASP A 633 -15.65 103.73 29.56
CA ASP A 633 -15.00 104.73 28.70
C ASP A 633 -16.05 105.70 28.15
N TYR A 634 -16.06 106.91 28.71
CA TYR A 634 -16.61 108.15 28.15
C TYR A 634 -16.26 109.31 29.10
N THR A 635 -15.44 110.25 28.61
CA THR A 635 -15.21 111.65 29.08
C THR A 635 -15.10 111.92 30.60
#